data_AF-A0AAU4PIM4-F1
#
_entry.id   AF-A0AAU4PIM4-F1
#
_cell.length_a   1.000
_cell.length_b   1.000
_cell.length_c   1.000
_cell.angle_alpha   90.00
_cell.angle_beta   90.00
_cell.angle_gamma   90.00
#
_symmetry.space_group_name_H-M   'P 1'
#
loop_
_entity.id
_entity.type
_entity.pdbx_description
1 polymer ?
#
loop_
_entity_poly.entity_id
_entity_poly.type
_entity_poly.pdbx_seq_one_letter_code
_entity_poly.pdbx_strand_id
1 'polypeptide(L)'
;MQPLPPLLRYAAHALPLAVLAASFAAQAAAAAVPHLALLATATAANLLAEAALHRWRPGQVSLLAKVRADVMVRRLTCDFLLIVGLLRLGGDHRETVYLPLVLGLLLFYALHFAGHAAAIRVRGARTLPLLTRNIDASALGITPAPPALLMRRHGPRLLLFGLPATAGLLVTAASDEPEFGAAGIALSAVLAALALARLVRCLVRRRPASPQEVLDWFDGWLAEYRPTVGMYFSGGVSSAYQANMWLDALSGLDGRPVIVLRERFMMQRIGATDIPIVCIPKVAQLLRLEHSTLKLLIHPANSGKTSQVLRIPSIKHAFVNHGESDKLSSCNPYAKAYDEVWVAGPAARERYALADVGIEDRDVVEIGRPQLAPIAPYAGPPAGPYTTVLYAPTWEGWDGNPGNTSIVLAGENIVRALLRDPAVRLLYKPHPMTGSVDLRAAAADARVQALIHEANRARTGPRPGPQAAAEPARRAAELKALTTASFRDDADDAERMLVQSTPEPGRAESVAAATAAWEAAHWASLPPAEHQVITASQPALYSCFNEADLLISDVSSVVTDYLAAEKPYAVANTGELSQEQFREAFPTVRAATILTPDAAGVAALLDSVRHPAGDGLAAARAGLKLHLLGRCDPPSHARFNEAALGLCEIADEHRVRMARRLLPGIPAQRGASAEADAAGEEALEPAPEG
;
A
#
# COMPACT_ATOMS: atom_id res chain seq x y z
N MET A 1 -15.81 -25.66 2.56
CA MET A 1 -15.49 -26.27 3.87
C MET A 1 -16.32 -25.56 4.93
N GLN A 2 -17.24 -26.26 5.61
CA GLN A 2 -18.02 -25.66 6.69
C GLN A 2 -17.10 -25.24 7.86
N PRO A 3 -17.35 -24.09 8.50
CA PRO A 3 -16.53 -23.65 9.63
C PRO A 3 -16.72 -24.58 10.84
N LEU A 4 -15.63 -25.00 11.50
CA LEU A 4 -15.70 -25.78 12.73
C LEU A 4 -16.59 -25.10 13.78
N PRO A 5 -17.36 -25.86 14.60
CA PRO A 5 -18.14 -25.33 15.72
C PRO A 5 -17.27 -24.48 16.67
N PRO A 6 -17.84 -23.44 17.31
CA PRO A 6 -17.08 -22.48 18.13
C PRO A 6 -16.31 -23.15 19.27
N LEU A 7 -16.87 -24.17 19.93
CA LEU A 7 -16.20 -24.95 20.97
C LEU A 7 -14.96 -25.70 20.44
N LEU A 8 -15.05 -26.29 19.25
CA LEU A 8 -13.93 -26.96 18.59
C LEU A 8 -12.82 -25.96 18.19
N ARG A 9 -13.19 -24.72 17.85
CA ARG A 9 -12.20 -23.65 17.64
C ARG A 9 -11.50 -23.30 18.94
N TYR A 10 -12.24 -23.04 20.02
CA TYR A 10 -11.65 -22.75 21.33
C TYR A 10 -10.71 -23.86 21.82
N ALA A 11 -11.13 -25.13 21.70
CA ALA A 11 -10.29 -26.27 22.01
C ALA A 11 -9.02 -26.32 21.13
N ALA A 12 -9.16 -26.12 19.82
CA ALA A 12 -8.02 -26.04 18.90
C ALA A 12 -7.11 -24.80 19.15
N HIS A 13 -7.63 -23.76 19.81
CA HIS A 13 -6.84 -22.61 20.24
C HIS A 13 -6.06 -22.89 21.53
N ALA A 14 -6.63 -23.62 22.47
CA ALA A 14 -5.99 -23.94 23.75
C ALA A 14 -5.02 -25.13 23.67
N LEU A 15 -5.22 -26.04 22.70
CA LEU A 15 -4.49 -27.31 22.62
C LEU A 15 -2.96 -27.16 22.65
N PRO A 16 -2.29 -26.31 21.84
CA PRO A 16 -0.83 -26.21 21.87
C PRO A 16 -0.30 -25.73 23.23
N LEU A 17 -1.02 -24.84 23.90
CA LEU A 17 -0.65 -24.34 25.23
C LEU A 17 -0.84 -25.41 26.31
N ALA A 18 -1.95 -26.17 26.24
CA ALA A 18 -2.22 -27.27 27.15
C ALA A 18 -1.19 -28.39 26.99
N VAL A 19 -0.86 -28.78 25.75
CA VAL A 19 0.21 -29.76 25.46
C VAL A 19 1.55 -29.25 25.95
N LEU A 20 1.88 -27.97 25.73
CA LEU A 20 3.13 -27.39 26.22
C LEU A 20 3.22 -27.48 27.75
N ALA A 21 2.18 -27.04 28.48
CA ALA A 21 2.16 -27.09 29.94
C ALA A 21 2.23 -28.53 30.48
N ALA A 22 1.44 -29.44 29.90
CA ALA A 22 1.46 -30.86 30.27
C ALA A 22 2.82 -31.50 29.98
N SER A 23 3.45 -31.16 28.85
CA SER A 23 4.78 -31.66 28.50
C SER A 23 5.86 -31.20 29.47
N PHE A 24 5.84 -29.94 29.94
CA PHE A 24 6.76 -29.47 30.97
C PHE A 24 6.54 -30.19 32.31
N ALA A 25 5.28 -30.39 32.71
CA ALA A 25 4.96 -31.13 33.94
C ALA A 25 5.44 -32.59 33.85
N ALA A 26 5.19 -33.26 32.72
CA ALA A 26 5.66 -34.63 32.47
C ALA A 26 7.18 -34.72 32.41
N GLN A 27 7.85 -33.75 31.78
CA GLN A 27 9.31 -33.69 31.71
C GLN A 27 9.92 -33.48 33.10
N ALA A 28 9.33 -32.62 33.93
CA ALA A 28 9.75 -32.41 35.32
C ALA A 28 9.52 -33.66 36.19
N ALA A 29 8.38 -34.33 36.03
CA ALA A 29 8.09 -35.59 36.72
C ALA A 29 9.09 -36.69 36.33
N ALA A 30 9.41 -36.81 35.03
CA ALA A 30 10.39 -37.78 34.53
C ALA A 30 11.83 -37.47 34.96
N ALA A 31 12.14 -36.20 35.23
CA ALA A 31 13.43 -35.79 35.78
C ALA A 31 13.52 -36.02 37.30
N ALA A 32 12.40 -35.87 38.02
CA ALA A 32 12.32 -36.13 39.46
C ALA A 32 12.27 -37.63 39.78
N VAL A 33 11.53 -38.40 38.98
CA VAL A 33 11.44 -39.86 39.03
C VAL A 33 11.99 -40.39 37.70
N PRO A 34 13.26 -40.83 37.65
CA PRO A 34 13.98 -41.10 36.41
C PRO A 34 13.25 -42.09 35.50
N HIS A 35 12.68 -41.60 34.40
CA HIS A 35 11.94 -42.43 33.44
C HIS A 35 12.22 -42.01 31.99
N LEU A 36 13.07 -42.77 31.29
CA LEU A 36 13.55 -42.44 29.95
C LEU A 36 12.45 -42.19 28.91
N ALA A 37 11.50 -43.12 28.77
CA ALA A 37 10.45 -42.97 27.74
C ALA A 37 9.54 -41.76 27.99
N LEU A 38 9.20 -41.48 29.25
CA LEU A 38 8.42 -40.30 29.63
C LEU A 38 9.22 -39.01 29.37
N LEU A 39 10.51 -38.98 29.73
CA LEU A 39 11.40 -37.83 29.45
C LEU A 39 11.49 -37.55 27.95
N ALA A 40 11.69 -38.59 27.13
CA ALA A 40 11.83 -38.47 25.68
C ALA A 40 10.52 -38.03 25.01
N THR A 41 9.39 -38.66 25.35
CA THR A 41 8.07 -38.31 24.80
C THR A 41 7.63 -36.92 25.23
N ALA A 42 7.86 -36.52 26.49
CA ALA A 42 7.58 -35.17 26.96
C ALA A 42 8.43 -34.12 26.25
N THR A 43 9.72 -34.38 26.07
CA THR A 43 10.63 -33.48 25.32
C THR A 43 10.19 -33.33 23.86
N ALA A 44 9.84 -34.43 23.19
CA ALA A 44 9.33 -34.39 21.82
C ALA A 44 7.99 -33.62 21.72
N ALA A 45 7.07 -33.86 22.65
CA ALA A 45 5.80 -33.14 22.73
C ALA A 45 6.00 -31.64 22.94
N ASN A 46 6.98 -31.24 23.76
CA ASN A 46 7.35 -29.85 23.98
C ASN A 46 7.81 -29.19 22.67
N LEU A 47 8.74 -29.80 21.95
CA LEU A 47 9.26 -29.28 20.67
C LEU A 47 8.16 -29.17 19.60
N LEU A 48 7.27 -30.15 19.52
CA LEU A 48 6.14 -30.14 18.60
C LEU A 48 5.14 -29.02 18.95
N ALA A 49 4.85 -28.83 20.24
CA ALA A 49 3.99 -27.75 20.70
C ALA A 49 4.61 -26.36 20.40
N GLU A 50 5.91 -26.19 20.61
CA GLU A 50 6.65 -24.96 20.25
C GLU A 50 6.61 -24.69 18.74
N ALA A 51 6.85 -25.71 17.92
CA ALA A 51 6.78 -25.59 16.46
C ALA A 51 5.37 -25.21 15.99
N ALA A 52 4.34 -25.83 16.57
CA ALA A 52 2.94 -25.52 16.28
C ALA A 52 2.57 -24.08 16.69
N LEU A 53 3.03 -23.62 17.86
CA LEU A 53 2.82 -22.24 18.32
C LEU A 53 3.45 -21.23 17.35
N HIS A 54 4.70 -21.45 16.94
CA HIS A 54 5.38 -20.55 16.00
C HIS A 54 4.80 -20.59 14.58
N ARG A 55 4.34 -21.75 14.11
CA ARG A 55 3.81 -21.92 12.74
C ARG A 55 2.37 -21.43 12.61
N TRP A 56 1.53 -21.70 13.60
CA TRP A 56 0.07 -21.50 13.50
C TRP A 56 -0.48 -20.44 14.45
N ARG A 57 0.21 -20.13 15.58
CA ARG A 57 -0.31 -19.26 16.64
C ARG A 57 0.72 -18.22 17.15
N PRO A 58 1.32 -17.39 16.27
CA PRO A 58 2.34 -16.41 16.68
C PRO A 58 1.84 -15.40 17.72
N GLY A 59 0.53 -15.09 17.75
CA GLY A 59 -0.07 -14.21 18.77
C GLY A 59 0.02 -14.78 20.20
N GLN A 60 -0.10 -16.11 20.36
CA GLN A 60 0.05 -16.75 21.67
C GLN A 60 1.50 -16.72 22.16
N VAL A 61 2.47 -16.83 21.24
CA VAL A 61 3.90 -16.66 21.58
C VAL A 61 4.15 -15.26 22.16
N SER A 62 3.51 -14.23 21.60
CA SER A 62 3.61 -12.86 22.15
C SER A 62 2.96 -12.73 23.53
N LEU A 63 1.84 -13.41 23.81
CA LEU A 63 1.23 -13.43 25.14
C LEU A 63 2.12 -14.10 26.17
N LEU A 64 2.73 -15.24 25.84
CA LEU A 64 3.68 -15.95 26.71
C LEU A 64 4.88 -15.06 27.05
N ALA A 65 5.38 -14.29 26.08
CA ALA A 65 6.46 -13.34 26.33
C ALA A 65 6.07 -12.23 27.32
N LYS A 66 4.79 -11.78 27.35
CA LYS A 66 4.30 -10.78 28.31
C LYS A 66 4.33 -11.28 29.75
N VAL A 67 4.15 -12.58 29.98
CA VAL A 67 4.24 -13.21 31.31
C VAL A 67 5.65 -13.75 31.61
N ARG A 68 6.68 -13.26 30.90
CA ARG A 68 8.08 -13.70 31.03
C ARG A 68 8.34 -15.19 30.76
N ALA A 69 7.39 -15.86 30.11
CA ALA A 69 7.56 -17.22 29.62
C ALA A 69 7.93 -17.19 28.14
N ASP A 70 8.90 -16.38 27.71
CA ASP A 70 9.29 -16.31 26.30
C ASP A 70 10.04 -17.57 25.84
N VAL A 71 10.30 -17.67 24.54
CA VAL A 71 10.90 -18.87 23.93
C VAL A 71 12.27 -19.22 24.53
N MET A 72 13.07 -18.24 24.98
CA MET A 72 14.34 -18.50 25.62
C MET A 72 14.14 -19.20 26.96
N VAL A 73 13.24 -18.66 27.80
CA VAL A 73 12.95 -19.23 29.13
C VAL A 73 12.43 -20.64 28.99
N ARG A 74 11.43 -20.85 28.12
CA ARG A 74 10.84 -22.18 27.90
C ARG A 74 11.87 -23.17 27.40
N ARG A 75 12.73 -22.75 26.46
CA ARG A 75 13.77 -23.62 25.90
C ARG A 75 14.87 -23.94 26.90
N LEU A 76 15.31 -22.96 27.70
CA LEU A 76 16.24 -23.18 28.81
C LEU A 76 15.66 -24.14 29.86
N THR A 77 14.39 -23.98 30.23
CA THR A 77 13.71 -24.92 31.13
C THR A 77 13.67 -26.32 30.56
N CYS A 78 13.37 -26.48 29.28
CA CYS A 78 13.33 -27.78 28.63
C CYS A 78 14.71 -28.46 28.62
N ASP A 79 15.77 -27.74 28.23
CA ASP A 79 17.13 -28.28 28.22
C ASP A 79 17.64 -28.55 29.66
N PHE A 80 17.29 -27.71 30.64
CA PHE A 80 17.61 -27.92 32.05
C PHE A 80 16.98 -29.19 32.59
N LEU A 81 15.67 -29.39 32.40
CA LEU A 81 14.97 -30.60 32.83
C LEU A 81 15.52 -31.86 32.15
N LEU A 82 15.93 -31.74 30.88
CA LEU A 82 16.58 -32.83 30.14
C LEU A 82 17.94 -33.20 30.75
N ILE A 83 18.78 -32.21 31.09
CA ILE A 83 20.07 -32.44 31.74
C ILE A 83 19.89 -33.03 33.15
N VAL A 84 18.93 -32.53 33.95
CA VAL A 84 18.62 -33.07 35.27
C VAL A 84 18.14 -34.52 35.16
N GLY A 85 17.25 -34.81 34.21
CA GLY A 85 16.80 -36.17 33.94
C GLY A 85 17.95 -37.09 33.52
N LEU A 86 18.86 -36.62 32.67
CA LEU A 86 20.05 -37.36 32.25
C LEU A 86 20.98 -37.67 33.44
N LEU A 87 21.26 -36.68 34.30
CA LEU A 87 22.08 -36.85 35.50
C LEU A 87 21.49 -37.86 36.47
N ARG A 88 20.15 -37.89 36.59
CA ARG A 88 19.45 -38.82 37.49
C ARG A 88 19.24 -40.22 36.92
N LEU A 89 19.24 -40.36 35.59
CA LEU A 89 19.21 -41.65 34.90
C LEU A 89 20.59 -42.34 34.93
N GLY A 90 21.68 -41.57 35.01
CA GLY A 90 23.04 -42.10 35.15
C GLY A 90 23.41 -42.48 36.59
N GLY A 91 24.24 -43.52 36.76
CA GLY A 91 24.75 -43.96 38.06
C GLY A 91 25.78 -43.03 38.71
N ASP A 92 26.31 -43.42 39.87
CA ASP A 92 27.26 -42.61 40.67
C ASP A 92 28.56 -42.23 39.92
N HIS A 93 29.10 -41.03 40.19
CA HIS A 93 30.35 -40.42 39.67
C HIS A 93 30.33 -39.74 38.28
N ARG A 94 29.20 -39.17 37.85
CA ARG A 94 29.08 -38.55 36.50
C ARG A 94 29.07 -37.04 36.42
N GLU A 95 29.15 -36.33 37.54
CA GLU A 95 29.15 -34.87 37.56
C GLU A 95 30.30 -34.26 36.74
N THR A 96 31.49 -34.87 36.81
CA THR A 96 32.67 -34.47 36.03
C THR A 96 32.54 -34.77 34.54
N VAL A 97 31.82 -35.83 34.17
CA VAL A 97 31.60 -36.26 32.77
C VAL A 97 30.57 -35.38 32.08
N TYR A 98 29.57 -34.87 32.81
CA TYR A 98 28.49 -34.05 32.24
C TYR A 98 28.72 -32.54 32.31
N LEU A 99 29.67 -32.07 33.13
CA LEU A 99 30.06 -30.65 33.17
C LEU A 99 30.43 -30.09 31.77
N PRO A 100 31.20 -30.78 30.91
CA PRO A 100 31.45 -30.33 29.54
C PRO A 100 30.17 -30.14 28.70
N LEU A 101 29.14 -30.99 28.89
CA LEU A 101 27.87 -30.84 28.16
C LEU A 101 27.13 -29.57 28.61
N VAL A 102 27.10 -29.30 29.92
CA VAL A 102 26.50 -28.07 30.45
C VAL A 102 27.24 -26.84 29.94
N LEU A 103 28.58 -26.83 29.99
CA LEU A 103 29.40 -25.74 29.46
C LEU A 103 29.20 -25.55 27.95
N GLY A 104 29.11 -26.64 27.17
CA GLY A 104 28.84 -26.60 25.74
C GLY A 104 27.45 -26.03 25.42
N LEU A 105 26.44 -26.38 26.22
CA LEU A 105 25.09 -25.84 26.08
C LEU A 105 25.06 -24.32 26.41
N LEU A 106 25.75 -23.92 27.49
CA LEU A 106 25.92 -22.50 27.83
C LEU A 106 26.65 -21.73 26.71
N LEU A 107 27.67 -22.31 26.09
CA LEU A 107 28.34 -21.75 24.92
C LEU A 107 27.38 -21.57 23.73
N PHE A 108 26.54 -22.56 23.44
CA PHE A 108 25.51 -22.44 22.41
C PHE A 108 24.56 -21.26 22.68
N TYR A 109 24.08 -21.11 23.92
CA TYR A 109 23.23 -19.98 24.30
C TYR A 109 23.98 -18.64 24.20
N ALA A 110 25.24 -18.57 24.64
CA ALA A 110 26.07 -17.37 24.51
C ALA A 110 26.24 -16.96 23.03
N LEU A 111 26.52 -17.92 22.15
CA LEU A 111 26.59 -17.71 20.70
C LEU A 111 25.24 -17.27 20.12
N HIS A 112 24.14 -17.83 20.60
CA HIS A 112 22.80 -17.40 20.19
C HIS A 112 22.52 -15.94 20.58
N PHE A 113 22.84 -15.54 21.81
CA PHE A 113 22.70 -14.16 22.30
C PHE A 113 23.57 -13.19 21.52
N ALA A 114 24.84 -13.54 21.30
CA ALA A 114 25.74 -12.76 20.44
C ALA A 114 25.16 -12.64 19.02
N GLY A 115 24.60 -13.71 18.46
CA GLY A 115 23.92 -13.71 17.16
C GLY A 115 22.63 -12.87 17.15
N HIS A 116 21.91 -12.78 18.27
CA HIS A 116 20.74 -11.90 18.41
C HIS A 116 21.17 -10.42 18.45
N ALA A 117 22.19 -10.09 19.24
CA ALA A 117 22.77 -8.75 19.31
C ALA A 117 23.33 -8.30 17.95
N ALA A 118 24.07 -9.19 17.27
CA ALA A 118 24.54 -8.94 15.90
C ALA A 118 23.38 -8.72 14.93
N ALA A 119 22.30 -9.50 15.02
CA ALA A 119 21.11 -9.30 14.18
C ALA A 119 20.45 -7.93 14.44
N ILE A 120 20.34 -7.48 15.70
CA ILE A 120 19.86 -6.12 16.03
C ILE A 120 20.74 -5.06 15.37
N ARG A 121 22.06 -5.18 15.50
CA ARG A 121 23.03 -4.24 14.89
C ARG A 121 22.92 -4.21 13.37
N VAL A 122 22.82 -5.37 12.72
CA VAL A 122 22.63 -5.44 11.25
C VAL A 122 21.29 -4.81 10.85
N ARG A 123 20.18 -5.05 11.58
CA ARG A 123 18.90 -4.39 11.27
C ARG A 123 19.00 -2.87 11.40
N GLY A 124 19.65 -2.38 12.46
CA GLY A 124 19.88 -0.94 12.67
C GLY A 124 20.67 -0.32 11.53
N ALA A 125 21.80 -0.94 11.16
CA ALA A 125 22.66 -0.45 10.08
C ALA A 125 22.00 -0.51 8.69
N ARG A 126 21.00 -1.39 8.50
CA ARG A 126 20.21 -1.49 7.26
C ARG A 126 18.94 -0.63 7.26
N THR A 127 18.64 0.05 8.37
CA THR A 127 17.51 0.99 8.46
C THR A 127 17.99 2.35 7.97
N LEU A 128 18.03 2.52 6.65
CA LEU A 128 18.49 3.74 5.97
C LEU A 128 17.64 4.96 6.36
N PRO A 129 18.19 6.19 6.40
CA PRO A 129 17.44 7.40 6.78
C PRO A 129 16.28 7.72 5.84
N LEU A 130 16.40 7.34 4.57
CA LEU A 130 15.41 7.48 3.50
C LEU A 130 15.37 6.19 2.67
N LEU A 131 14.36 6.04 1.82
CA LEU A 131 14.26 4.95 0.85
C LEU A 131 14.00 5.53 -0.53
N THR A 132 14.50 4.89 -1.57
CA THR A 132 14.20 5.26 -2.96
C THR A 132 13.63 4.08 -3.75
N ARG A 133 12.97 4.41 -4.85
CA ARG A 133 12.51 3.51 -5.91
C ARG A 133 12.64 4.28 -7.23
N ASN A 134 13.05 3.60 -8.30
CA ASN A 134 13.36 4.23 -9.59
C ASN A 134 14.56 5.20 -9.53
N ILE A 135 15.50 4.96 -8.61
CA ILE A 135 16.74 5.74 -8.45
C ILE A 135 17.88 4.76 -8.22
N ASP A 136 18.98 4.90 -8.98
CA ASP A 136 20.16 4.06 -8.80
C ASP A 136 20.90 4.36 -7.50
N ALA A 137 20.76 3.43 -6.55
CA ALA A 137 21.41 3.46 -5.24
C ALA A 137 22.66 2.58 -5.17
N SER A 138 23.20 2.11 -6.30
CA SER A 138 24.38 1.23 -6.37
C SER A 138 25.61 1.79 -5.64
N ALA A 139 25.81 3.12 -5.70
CA ALA A 139 26.89 3.83 -5.02
C ALA A 139 26.89 3.65 -3.48
N LEU A 140 25.75 3.33 -2.87
CA LEU A 140 25.64 3.08 -1.43
C LEU A 140 26.15 1.69 -1.01
N GLY A 141 26.54 0.84 -1.95
CA GLY A 141 27.06 -0.50 -1.64
C GLY A 141 26.05 -1.40 -0.92
N ILE A 142 24.74 -1.16 -1.12
CA ILE A 142 23.69 -1.93 -0.45
C ILE A 142 23.79 -3.39 -0.89
N THR A 143 23.79 -4.30 0.08
CA THR A 143 23.82 -5.74 -0.20
C THR A 143 22.48 -6.41 0.13
N PRO A 144 22.19 -7.59 -0.44
CA PRO A 144 21.02 -8.39 -0.05
C PRO A 144 20.98 -8.68 1.46
N ALA A 145 19.79 -8.68 2.05
CA ALA A 145 19.61 -8.93 3.46
C ALA A 145 19.90 -10.40 3.79
N PRO A 146 20.52 -10.69 4.95
CA PRO A 146 20.54 -12.05 5.47
C PRO A 146 19.11 -12.62 5.61
N PRO A 147 18.93 -13.95 5.53
CA PRO A 147 17.62 -14.59 5.68
C PRO A 147 16.91 -14.17 6.98
N ALA A 148 15.58 -14.07 6.95
CA ALA A 148 14.78 -13.68 8.11
C ALA A 148 14.92 -14.64 9.29
N LEU A 149 15.28 -15.91 9.05
CA LEU A 149 15.65 -16.84 10.12
C LEU A 149 16.81 -16.29 10.96
N LEU A 150 17.82 -15.69 10.32
CA LEU A 150 18.96 -15.09 11.01
C LEU A 150 18.63 -13.71 11.58
N MET A 151 17.83 -12.92 10.85
CA MET A 151 17.60 -11.52 11.17
C MET A 151 16.44 -11.26 12.13
N ARG A 152 15.27 -11.87 11.91
CA ARG A 152 14.00 -11.46 12.56
C ARG A 152 13.40 -12.58 13.43
N ARG A 153 13.59 -13.85 13.04
CA ARG A 153 12.96 -15.01 13.68
C ARG A 153 13.88 -15.66 14.73
N HIS A 154 14.24 -14.90 15.76
CA HIS A 154 15.15 -15.37 16.81
C HIS A 154 14.63 -16.60 17.57
N GLY A 155 13.33 -16.68 17.88
CA GLY A 155 12.71 -17.86 18.50
C GLY A 155 12.81 -19.12 17.64
N PRO A 156 12.26 -19.13 16.40
CA PRO A 156 12.41 -20.25 15.48
C PRO A 156 13.87 -20.64 15.21
N ARG A 157 14.80 -19.66 15.18
CA ARG A 157 16.23 -19.92 15.06
C ARG A 157 16.78 -20.67 16.27
N LEU A 158 16.42 -20.26 17.49
CA LEU A 158 16.82 -20.95 18.72
C LEU A 158 16.35 -22.40 18.70
N LEU A 159 15.06 -22.62 18.41
CA LEU A 159 14.46 -23.95 18.36
C LEU A 159 15.15 -24.83 17.32
N LEU A 160 15.30 -24.34 16.08
CA LEU A 160 15.90 -25.10 14.99
C LEU A 160 17.37 -25.45 15.26
N PHE A 161 18.15 -24.48 15.73
CA PHE A 161 19.58 -24.70 15.98
C PHE A 161 19.84 -25.52 17.25
N GLY A 162 18.89 -25.58 18.19
CA GLY A 162 18.97 -26.41 19.38
C GLY A 162 18.49 -27.86 19.20
N LEU A 163 17.86 -28.20 18.06
CA LEU A 163 17.41 -29.58 17.79
C LEU A 163 18.54 -30.62 17.89
N PRO A 164 19.75 -30.38 17.33
CA PRO A 164 20.83 -31.35 17.44
C PRO A 164 21.27 -31.59 18.89
N ALA A 165 21.32 -30.54 19.73
CA ALA A 165 21.63 -30.67 21.14
C ALA A 165 20.58 -31.52 21.87
N THR A 166 19.29 -31.27 21.63
CA THR A 166 18.21 -32.09 22.24
C THR A 166 18.30 -33.54 21.78
N ALA A 167 18.49 -33.79 20.49
CA ALA A 167 18.59 -35.14 19.96
C ALA A 167 19.80 -35.88 20.55
N GLY A 168 20.97 -35.23 20.59
CA GLY A 168 22.17 -35.80 21.19
C GLY A 168 22.01 -36.13 22.67
N LEU A 169 21.39 -35.23 23.45
CA LEU A 169 21.12 -35.45 24.87
C LEU A 169 20.11 -36.58 25.10
N LEU A 170 19.09 -36.72 24.26
CA LEU A 170 18.14 -37.83 24.33
C LEU A 170 18.79 -39.18 23.97
N VAL A 171 19.66 -39.20 22.94
CA VAL A 171 20.43 -40.41 22.59
C VAL A 171 21.39 -40.76 23.72
N THR A 172 22.04 -39.78 24.33
CA THR A 172 22.90 -39.99 25.52
C THR A 172 22.09 -40.60 26.65
N ALA A 173 20.87 -40.10 26.92
CA ALA A 173 20.00 -40.65 27.95
C ALA A 173 19.58 -42.11 27.70
N ALA A 174 19.54 -42.55 26.44
CA ALA A 174 19.14 -43.89 26.05
C ALA A 174 20.30 -44.89 25.90
N SER A 175 21.46 -44.41 25.43
CA SER A 175 22.65 -45.23 25.15
C SER A 175 23.71 -45.19 26.25
N ASP A 176 23.62 -44.19 27.13
CA ASP A 176 24.58 -43.91 28.19
C ASP A 176 25.96 -43.43 27.71
N GLU A 177 26.05 -43.05 26.44
CA GLU A 177 27.29 -42.60 25.77
C GLU A 177 27.31 -41.07 25.63
N PRO A 178 28.11 -40.34 26.44
CA PRO A 178 28.13 -38.86 26.46
C PRO A 178 28.62 -38.23 25.17
N GLU A 179 29.29 -39.00 24.30
CA GLU A 179 29.79 -38.56 23.00
C GLU A 179 28.66 -38.06 22.09
N PHE A 180 27.48 -38.67 22.13
CA PHE A 180 26.32 -38.23 21.33
C PHE A 180 25.80 -36.86 21.77
N GLY A 181 25.75 -36.62 23.08
CA GLY A 181 25.37 -35.34 23.67
C GLY A 181 26.38 -34.25 23.30
N ALA A 182 27.67 -34.56 23.42
CA ALA A 182 28.75 -33.68 23.01
C ALA A 182 28.66 -33.33 21.51
N ALA A 183 28.46 -34.33 20.64
CA ALA A 183 28.32 -34.14 19.20
C ALA A 183 27.11 -33.27 18.83
N GLY A 184 25.95 -33.52 19.45
CA GLY A 184 24.73 -32.73 19.23
C GLY A 184 24.87 -31.27 19.68
N ILE A 185 25.49 -31.04 20.84
CA ILE A 185 25.76 -29.70 21.36
C ILE A 185 26.80 -28.99 20.50
N ALA A 186 27.88 -29.68 20.09
CA ALA A 186 28.89 -29.14 19.20
C ALA A 186 28.28 -28.71 17.85
N LEU A 187 27.42 -29.54 17.25
CA LEU A 187 26.71 -29.19 16.01
C LEU A 187 25.81 -27.95 16.21
N SER A 188 25.09 -27.87 17.33
CA SER A 188 24.25 -26.71 17.66
C SER A 188 25.08 -25.43 17.82
N ALA A 189 26.22 -25.52 18.52
CA ALA A 189 27.17 -24.44 18.68
C ALA A 189 27.78 -23.99 17.34
N VAL A 190 28.15 -24.93 16.46
CA VAL A 190 28.65 -24.65 15.11
C VAL A 190 27.58 -23.91 14.29
N LEU A 191 26.33 -24.34 14.30
CA LEU A 191 25.23 -23.64 13.60
C LEU A 191 25.06 -22.20 14.12
N ALA A 192 25.09 -22.01 15.44
CA ALA A 192 25.02 -20.68 16.05
C ALA A 192 26.24 -19.80 15.71
N ALA A 193 27.45 -20.38 15.73
CA ALA A 193 28.69 -19.70 15.37
C ALA A 193 28.71 -19.29 13.89
N LEU A 194 28.28 -20.16 12.97
CA LEU A 194 28.18 -19.86 11.54
C LEU A 194 27.16 -18.74 11.28
N ALA A 195 26.01 -18.75 11.97
CA ALA A 195 25.03 -17.69 11.89
C ALA A 195 25.59 -16.35 12.40
N LEU A 196 26.28 -16.37 13.55
CA LEU A 196 26.96 -15.19 14.10
C LEU A 196 28.03 -14.68 13.12
N ALA A 197 28.90 -15.55 12.61
CA ALA A 197 29.95 -15.21 11.65
C ALA A 197 29.38 -14.58 10.37
N ARG A 198 28.24 -15.09 9.88
CA ARG A 198 27.54 -14.50 8.73
C ARG A 198 27.03 -13.09 9.03
N LEU A 199 26.46 -12.86 10.22
CA LEU A 199 25.99 -11.53 10.63
C LEU A 199 27.14 -10.55 10.86
N VAL A 200 28.22 -10.98 11.53
CA VAL A 200 29.44 -10.18 11.73
C VAL A 200 30.09 -9.83 10.39
N ARG A 201 30.16 -10.77 9.45
CA ARG A 201 30.64 -10.50 8.08
C ARG A 201 29.84 -9.41 7.38
N CYS A 202 28.52 -9.36 7.60
CA CYS A 202 27.68 -8.28 7.05
C CYS A 202 28.00 -6.91 7.66
N LEU A 203 28.43 -6.86 8.93
CA LEU A 203 28.81 -5.61 9.58
C LEU A 203 30.22 -5.13 9.17
N VAL A 204 31.17 -6.07 9.01
CA VAL A 204 32.59 -5.73 8.81
C VAL A 204 32.97 -5.64 7.32
N ARG A 205 32.63 -6.64 6.51
CA ARG A 205 33.06 -6.71 5.10
C ARG A 205 32.09 -6.02 4.13
N ARG A 206 30.86 -5.82 4.55
CA ARG A 206 29.79 -5.17 3.77
C ARG A 206 29.28 -3.97 4.54
N ARG A 207 30.22 -3.16 5.05
CA ARG A 207 29.96 -2.01 5.92
C ARG A 207 28.79 -1.20 5.33
N PRO A 208 27.61 -1.20 5.96
CA PRO A 208 26.47 -0.47 5.44
C PRO A 208 26.78 1.02 5.43
N ALA A 209 26.33 1.73 4.39
CA ALA A 209 26.41 3.18 4.34
C ALA A 209 25.82 3.78 5.63
N SER A 210 26.58 4.66 6.26
CA SER A 210 26.15 5.43 7.41
C SER A 210 24.98 6.34 7.03
N PRO A 211 24.16 6.77 8.01
CA PRO A 211 23.08 7.71 7.73
C PRO A 211 23.54 8.99 7.04
N GLN A 212 24.75 9.49 7.34
CA GLN A 212 25.27 10.69 6.70
C GLN A 212 25.67 10.42 5.24
N GLU A 213 26.39 9.34 4.95
CA GLU A 213 26.75 8.96 3.58
C GLU A 213 25.51 8.79 2.68
N VAL A 214 24.41 8.21 3.21
CA VAL A 214 23.14 8.11 2.49
C VAL A 214 22.51 9.47 2.21
N LEU A 215 22.62 10.40 3.16
CA LEU A 215 22.10 11.76 2.99
C LEU A 215 22.95 12.55 2.00
N ASP A 216 24.28 12.44 2.06
CA ASP A 216 25.19 13.12 1.12
C ASP A 216 25.00 12.61 -0.31
N TRP A 217 24.86 11.28 -0.48
CA TRP A 217 24.46 10.68 -1.75
C TRP A 217 23.14 11.24 -2.26
N PHE A 218 22.14 11.38 -1.38
CA PHE A 218 20.84 11.90 -1.78
C PHE A 218 20.90 13.38 -2.19
N ASP A 219 21.75 14.20 -1.57
CA ASP A 219 21.99 15.58 -2.02
C ASP A 219 22.68 15.61 -3.39
N GLY A 220 23.67 14.73 -3.60
CA GLY A 220 24.31 14.56 -4.90
C GLY A 220 23.30 14.19 -5.98
N TRP A 221 22.41 13.23 -5.69
CA TRP A 221 21.33 12.86 -6.60
C TRP A 221 20.35 14.01 -6.86
N LEU A 222 19.95 14.77 -5.84
CA LEU A 222 19.10 15.95 -6.03
C LEU A 222 19.77 17.02 -6.92
N ALA A 223 21.08 17.21 -6.77
CA ALA A 223 21.86 18.16 -7.57
C ALA A 223 22.03 17.71 -9.03
N GLU A 224 22.11 16.41 -9.29
CA GLU A 224 22.21 15.83 -10.63
C GLU A 224 20.83 15.76 -11.32
N TYR A 225 19.84 15.19 -10.63
CA TYR A 225 18.49 15.02 -11.16
C TYR A 225 17.78 16.37 -11.33
N ARG A 226 18.03 17.35 -10.45
CA ARG A 226 17.43 18.68 -10.50
C ARG A 226 15.90 18.64 -10.66
N PRO A 227 15.15 18.08 -9.69
CA PRO A 227 13.69 18.03 -9.78
C PRO A 227 13.10 19.44 -9.84
N THR A 228 12.02 19.63 -10.58
CA THR A 228 11.31 20.93 -10.68
C THR A 228 9.91 20.86 -10.10
N VAL A 229 9.21 19.75 -10.35
CA VAL A 229 7.86 19.48 -9.85
C VAL A 229 7.89 18.19 -9.04
N GLY A 230 7.03 18.06 -8.04
CA GLY A 230 6.83 16.79 -7.37
C GLY A 230 5.41 16.59 -6.87
N MET A 231 5.08 15.34 -6.56
CA MET A 231 3.86 15.00 -5.83
C MET A 231 4.23 14.59 -4.42
N TYR A 232 3.65 15.26 -3.43
CA TYR A 232 3.80 14.89 -2.04
C TYR A 232 2.62 14.05 -1.59
N PHE A 233 2.88 12.89 -0.99
CA PHE A 233 1.82 12.03 -0.48
C PHE A 233 2.13 11.41 0.88
N SER A 234 1.12 11.41 1.73
CA SER A 234 1.14 10.74 3.03
C SER A 234 -0.26 10.27 3.38
N GLY A 235 -0.39 9.06 3.90
CA GLY A 235 -1.69 8.48 4.23
C GLY A 235 -1.63 7.03 4.67
N GLY A 236 -2.80 6.42 4.85
CA GLY A 236 -2.95 5.00 5.19
C GLY A 236 -2.83 4.08 3.97
N VAL A 237 -2.82 2.76 4.20
CA VAL A 237 -2.74 1.78 3.09
C VAL A 237 -3.91 1.91 2.11
N SER A 238 -5.11 2.19 2.62
CA SER A 238 -6.33 2.34 1.82
C SER A 238 -6.38 3.63 1.00
N SER A 239 -5.52 4.62 1.24
CA SER A 239 -5.53 5.90 0.52
C SER A 239 -4.57 5.94 -0.68
N ALA A 240 -3.78 4.89 -0.92
CA ALA A 240 -2.79 4.86 -2.00
C ALA A 240 -3.39 5.13 -3.41
N TYR A 241 -4.67 4.79 -3.62
CA TYR A 241 -5.36 5.08 -4.88
C TYR A 241 -5.35 6.58 -5.22
N GLN A 242 -5.39 7.46 -4.23
CA GLN A 242 -5.43 8.91 -4.41
C GLN A 242 -4.17 9.40 -5.11
N ALA A 243 -3.00 8.88 -4.74
CA ALA A 243 -1.74 9.18 -5.43
C ALA A 243 -1.65 8.46 -6.78
N ASN A 244 -2.11 7.21 -6.85
CA ASN A 244 -2.02 6.40 -8.08
C ASN A 244 -2.80 7.00 -9.25
N MET A 245 -3.92 7.70 -8.98
CA MET A 245 -4.70 8.38 -10.02
C MET A 245 -3.95 9.50 -10.73
N TRP A 246 -2.90 10.06 -10.11
CA TRP A 246 -2.14 11.18 -10.69
C TRP A 246 -0.84 10.77 -11.38
N LEU A 247 -0.46 9.49 -11.36
CA LEU A 247 0.85 9.05 -11.88
C LEU A 247 1.04 9.38 -13.37
N ASP A 248 0.05 9.09 -14.20
CA ASP A 248 0.12 9.33 -15.65
C ASP A 248 0.15 10.83 -15.97
N ALA A 249 -0.67 11.61 -15.25
CA ALA A 249 -0.68 13.07 -15.37
C ALA A 249 0.67 13.68 -14.99
N LEU A 250 1.31 13.18 -13.92
CA LEU A 250 2.62 13.63 -13.47
C LEU A 250 3.74 13.24 -14.43
N SER A 251 3.64 12.08 -15.08
CA SER A 251 4.66 11.67 -16.07
C SER A 251 4.61 12.51 -17.34
N GLY A 252 3.47 13.11 -17.66
CA GLY A 252 3.27 13.98 -18.81
C GLY A 252 3.59 15.46 -18.56
N LEU A 253 4.04 15.83 -17.36
CA LEU A 253 4.44 17.21 -17.04
C LEU A 253 5.79 17.54 -17.66
N ASP A 254 5.93 18.78 -18.10
CA ASP A 254 7.22 19.37 -18.44
C ASP A 254 8.07 19.53 -17.18
N GLY A 255 9.36 19.20 -17.33
CA GLY A 255 10.34 19.24 -16.25
C GLY A 255 10.71 17.86 -15.74
N ARG A 256 11.11 17.80 -14.47
CA ARG A 256 11.65 16.57 -13.86
C ARG A 256 10.85 16.22 -12.61
N PRO A 257 9.79 15.39 -12.74
CA PRO A 257 8.91 15.06 -11.64
C PRO A 257 9.59 14.17 -10.58
N VAL A 258 9.20 14.30 -9.32
CA VAL A 258 9.61 13.39 -8.22
C VAL A 258 8.42 13.11 -7.29
N ILE A 259 8.26 11.87 -6.83
CA ILE A 259 7.24 11.52 -5.84
C ILE A 259 7.88 11.48 -4.45
N VAL A 260 7.36 12.29 -3.54
CA VAL A 260 7.83 12.41 -2.15
C VAL A 260 6.83 11.74 -1.21
N LEU A 261 7.25 10.66 -0.55
CA LEU A 261 6.44 9.88 0.39
C LEU A 261 6.92 10.06 1.82
N ARG A 262 6.02 9.87 2.80
CA ARG A 262 6.36 9.92 4.24
C ARG A 262 6.33 8.57 4.94
N GLU A 263 5.60 7.60 4.41
CA GLU A 263 5.46 6.27 4.98
C GLU A 263 6.22 5.23 4.16
N ARG A 264 7.12 4.49 4.81
CA ARG A 264 7.92 3.44 4.14
C ARG A 264 7.08 2.39 3.43
N PHE A 265 5.96 1.99 4.03
CA PHE A 265 5.07 1.00 3.43
C PHE A 265 4.43 1.48 2.13
N MET A 266 4.33 2.80 1.93
CA MET A 266 3.72 3.40 0.74
C MET A 266 4.56 3.17 -0.52
N MET A 267 5.87 2.95 -0.37
CA MET A 267 6.78 2.61 -1.48
C MET A 267 6.28 1.42 -2.33
N GLN A 268 5.61 0.45 -1.69
CA GLN A 268 5.09 -0.74 -2.35
C GLN A 268 3.60 -0.63 -2.70
N ARG A 269 2.98 0.54 -2.47
CA ARG A 269 1.57 0.83 -2.76
C ARG A 269 1.39 1.81 -3.92
N ILE A 270 2.42 2.60 -4.23
CA ILE A 270 2.44 3.40 -5.46
C ILE A 270 2.52 2.46 -6.66
N GLY A 271 1.65 2.68 -7.65
CA GLY A 271 1.57 1.92 -8.89
C GLY A 271 2.87 1.94 -9.70
N ALA A 272 2.91 1.17 -10.78
CA ALA A 272 4.04 1.20 -11.69
C ALA A 272 4.16 2.59 -12.32
N THR A 273 5.37 3.14 -12.29
CA THR A 273 5.71 4.45 -12.86
C THR A 273 7.22 4.50 -13.01
N ASP A 274 7.71 5.33 -13.92
CA ASP A 274 9.14 5.59 -14.08
C ASP A 274 9.60 6.83 -13.30
N ILE A 275 8.68 7.58 -12.70
CA ILE A 275 8.99 8.76 -11.89
C ILE A 275 9.83 8.33 -10.68
N PRO A 276 10.96 9.02 -10.39
CA PRO A 276 11.74 8.81 -9.17
C PRO A 276 10.88 8.96 -7.91
N ILE A 277 10.99 8.01 -6.99
CA ILE A 277 10.25 8.03 -5.72
C ILE A 277 11.22 8.05 -4.56
N VAL A 278 11.01 8.97 -3.63
CA VAL A 278 11.78 9.11 -2.40
C VAL A 278 10.83 9.07 -1.20
N CYS A 279 11.08 8.18 -0.26
CA CYS A 279 10.43 8.20 1.04
C CYS A 279 11.34 8.84 2.08
N ILE A 280 10.88 9.95 2.67
CA ILE A 280 11.61 10.74 3.68
C ILE A 280 10.81 10.73 4.99
N PRO A 281 11.06 9.78 5.91
CA PRO A 281 10.25 9.65 7.12
C PRO A 281 10.42 10.82 8.11
N LYS A 282 11.66 11.28 8.37
CA LYS A 282 11.90 12.30 9.39
C LYS A 282 11.87 13.70 8.79
N VAL A 283 11.30 14.64 9.54
CA VAL A 283 11.16 16.06 9.13
C VAL A 283 12.51 16.72 8.87
N ALA A 284 13.53 16.45 9.69
CA ALA A 284 14.87 17.01 9.52
C ALA A 284 15.46 16.72 8.13
N GLN A 285 15.15 15.55 7.56
CA GLN A 285 15.63 15.14 6.24
C GLN A 285 14.74 15.71 5.12
N LEU A 286 13.46 15.93 5.41
CA LEU A 286 12.51 16.52 4.47
C LEU A 286 12.87 17.97 4.15
N LEU A 287 13.40 18.71 5.12
CA LEU A 287 13.85 20.10 4.93
C LEU A 287 14.99 20.23 3.91
N ARG A 288 15.70 19.14 3.58
CA ARG A 288 16.75 19.17 2.55
C ARG A 288 16.20 19.48 1.15
N LEU A 289 14.91 19.24 0.93
CA LEU A 289 14.24 19.65 -0.31
C LEU A 289 14.29 21.17 -0.53
N GLU A 290 14.41 21.97 0.53
CA GLU A 290 14.55 23.44 0.46
C GLU A 290 15.78 23.89 -0.33
N HIS A 291 16.86 23.09 -0.29
CA HIS A 291 18.12 23.36 -0.99
C HIS A 291 18.20 22.72 -2.37
N SER A 292 17.14 22.03 -2.81
CA SER A 292 17.05 21.44 -4.15
C SER A 292 16.46 22.44 -5.16
N THR A 293 16.44 22.05 -6.43
CA THR A 293 15.76 22.84 -7.46
C THR A 293 14.24 22.73 -7.43
N LEU A 294 13.67 21.81 -6.63
CA LEU A 294 12.24 21.51 -6.59
C LEU A 294 11.42 22.76 -6.29
N LYS A 295 10.52 23.16 -7.18
CA LYS A 295 9.79 24.43 -7.12
C LYS A 295 8.33 24.25 -6.69
N LEU A 296 7.73 23.12 -7.04
CA LEU A 296 6.31 22.84 -6.83
C LEU A 296 6.10 21.45 -6.21
N LEU A 297 5.21 21.37 -5.22
CA LEU A 297 4.64 20.13 -4.72
C LEU A 297 3.12 20.09 -4.90
N ILE A 298 2.63 19.07 -5.60
CA ILE A 298 1.22 18.78 -5.82
C ILE A 298 0.72 17.81 -4.74
N HIS A 299 -0.46 18.09 -4.17
CA HIS A 299 -1.04 17.35 -3.05
C HIS A 299 -2.41 16.76 -3.43
N PRO A 300 -2.50 15.44 -3.69
CA PRO A 300 -3.78 14.80 -4.03
C PRO A 300 -4.65 14.53 -2.80
N ALA A 301 -4.13 14.74 -1.58
CA ALA A 301 -4.85 14.51 -0.34
C ALA A 301 -4.31 15.38 0.79
N ASN A 302 -5.18 15.63 1.77
CA ASN A 302 -4.84 16.36 2.99
C ASN A 302 -4.55 15.37 4.12
N SER A 303 -3.28 15.23 4.49
CA SER A 303 -2.85 14.45 5.66
C SER A 303 -2.23 15.34 6.73
N GLY A 304 -2.29 14.94 8.00
CA GLY A 304 -1.71 15.73 9.10
C GLY A 304 -0.20 16.01 8.95
N LYS A 305 0.55 15.12 8.27
CA LYS A 305 1.98 15.32 8.01
C LYS A 305 2.27 16.34 6.90
N THR A 306 1.28 16.78 6.14
CA THR A 306 1.44 17.79 5.07
C THR A 306 1.92 19.12 5.63
N SER A 307 1.45 19.48 6.83
CA SER A 307 1.94 20.63 7.61
C SER A 307 3.47 20.71 7.74
N GLN A 308 4.17 19.58 7.67
CA GLN A 308 5.63 19.52 7.84
C GLN A 308 6.39 19.93 6.57
N VAL A 309 5.81 19.78 5.38
CA VAL A 309 6.42 20.20 4.11
C VAL A 309 5.99 21.62 3.72
N LEU A 310 4.77 22.03 4.07
CA LEU A 310 4.23 23.38 3.81
C LEU A 310 5.02 24.52 4.46
N ARG A 311 5.97 24.19 5.36
CA ARG A 311 6.84 25.15 6.02
C ARG A 311 8.06 25.56 5.20
N ILE A 312 8.30 24.95 4.05
CA ILE A 312 9.44 25.26 3.17
C ILE A 312 9.02 26.38 2.22
N PRO A 313 9.43 27.64 2.45
CA PRO A 313 8.91 28.79 1.70
C PRO A 313 9.46 28.86 0.27
N SER A 314 10.49 28.08 -0.05
CA SER A 314 11.09 28.03 -1.39
C SER A 314 10.37 27.10 -2.36
N ILE A 315 9.37 26.34 -1.88
CA ILE A 315 8.56 25.42 -2.67
C ILE A 315 7.11 25.90 -2.61
N LYS A 316 6.45 25.96 -3.76
CA LYS A 316 5.02 26.25 -3.88
C LYS A 316 4.20 24.98 -3.80
N HIS A 317 2.98 25.11 -3.29
CA HIS A 317 2.13 23.96 -3.01
C HIS A 317 0.76 24.11 -3.66
N ALA A 318 0.38 23.13 -4.48
CA ALA A 318 -0.92 23.06 -5.14
C ALA A 318 -1.75 21.89 -4.62
N PHE A 319 -2.96 22.13 -4.15
CA PHE A 319 -3.90 21.07 -3.77
C PHE A 319 -4.79 20.69 -4.93
N VAL A 320 -4.81 19.41 -5.32
CA VAL A 320 -5.56 18.90 -6.48
C VAL A 320 -6.69 17.94 -6.12
N ASN A 321 -6.74 17.51 -4.86
CA ASN A 321 -7.63 16.45 -4.40
C ASN A 321 -7.48 15.15 -5.24
N HIS A 322 -8.43 14.20 -5.11
CA HIS A 322 -8.39 12.91 -5.83
C HIS A 322 -9.63 12.62 -6.66
N GLY A 323 -10.63 13.50 -6.62
CA GLY A 323 -11.87 13.37 -7.39
C GLY A 323 -12.75 14.61 -7.21
N GLU A 324 -13.61 14.85 -8.19
CA GLU A 324 -14.55 15.97 -8.21
C GLU A 324 -15.96 15.45 -7.95
N SER A 325 -16.59 15.83 -6.84
CA SER A 325 -17.97 15.42 -6.49
C SER A 325 -18.73 16.57 -5.89
N ASP A 326 -20.07 16.56 -5.95
CA ASP A 326 -20.94 17.63 -5.43
C ASP A 326 -20.89 17.80 -3.90
N LYS A 327 -20.24 16.89 -3.16
CA LYS A 327 -20.23 16.89 -1.69
C LYS A 327 -19.41 18.06 -1.12
N LEU A 328 -19.91 18.67 -0.04
CA LEU A 328 -19.25 19.75 0.71
C LEU A 328 -17.85 19.36 1.24
N SER A 329 -17.61 18.07 1.47
CA SER A 329 -16.28 17.57 1.85
C SER A 329 -15.18 17.90 0.84
N SER A 330 -15.54 18.25 -0.41
CA SER A 330 -14.61 18.70 -1.45
C SER A 330 -14.05 20.10 -1.18
N CYS A 331 -14.75 20.96 -0.42
CA CYS A 331 -14.35 22.34 -0.12
C CYS A 331 -13.93 22.48 1.35
N ASN A 332 -12.87 21.78 1.75
CA ASN A 332 -12.39 21.76 3.14
C ASN A 332 -11.54 23.02 3.47
N PRO A 333 -11.74 23.68 4.64
CA PRO A 333 -10.91 24.82 5.09
C PRO A 333 -9.40 24.54 5.16
N TYR A 334 -8.96 23.28 5.21
CA TYR A 334 -7.55 22.93 5.14
C TYR A 334 -6.88 23.37 3.82
N ALA A 335 -7.66 23.58 2.76
CA ALA A 335 -7.16 24.08 1.47
C ALA A 335 -6.44 25.44 1.59
N LYS A 336 -6.68 26.21 2.66
CA LYS A 336 -6.03 27.51 2.91
C LYS A 336 -4.53 27.43 3.13
N ALA A 337 -4.02 26.23 3.40
CA ALA A 337 -2.62 26.02 3.68
C ALA A 337 -1.76 25.94 2.42
N TYR A 338 -2.37 25.89 1.23
CA TYR A 338 -1.71 25.78 -0.07
C TYR A 338 -1.62 27.13 -0.76
N ASP A 339 -0.65 27.30 -1.66
CA ASP A 339 -0.53 28.51 -2.48
C ASP A 339 -1.64 28.56 -3.53
N GLU A 340 -2.01 27.41 -4.10
CA GLU A 340 -3.09 27.30 -5.07
C GLU A 340 -3.96 26.05 -4.81
N VAL A 341 -5.22 26.15 -5.22
CA VAL A 341 -6.20 25.06 -5.23
C VAL A 341 -6.58 24.79 -6.68
N TRP A 342 -6.18 23.63 -7.17
CA TRP A 342 -6.38 23.22 -8.55
C TRP A 342 -7.64 22.37 -8.67
N VAL A 343 -8.56 22.82 -9.50
CA VAL A 343 -9.91 22.27 -9.60
C VAL A 343 -10.24 21.80 -11.01
N ALA A 344 -11.27 20.94 -11.10
CA ALA A 344 -11.71 20.38 -12.37
C ALA A 344 -12.30 21.43 -13.32
N GLY A 345 -13.08 22.39 -12.82
CA GLY A 345 -13.75 23.38 -13.66
C GLY A 345 -14.55 24.41 -12.88
N PRO A 346 -15.35 25.24 -13.58
CA PRO A 346 -16.09 26.35 -12.99
C PRO A 346 -16.94 25.97 -11.77
N ALA A 347 -17.63 24.82 -11.81
CA ALA A 347 -18.47 24.36 -10.70
C ALA A 347 -17.70 24.21 -9.39
N ALA A 348 -16.47 23.71 -9.45
CA ALA A 348 -15.64 23.55 -8.27
C ALA A 348 -15.19 24.91 -7.72
N ARG A 349 -14.83 25.85 -8.59
CA ARG A 349 -14.49 27.23 -8.23
C ARG A 349 -15.68 27.93 -7.55
N GLU A 350 -16.87 27.83 -8.13
CA GLU A 350 -18.11 28.37 -7.55
C GLU A 350 -18.38 27.78 -6.16
N ARG A 351 -18.13 26.48 -5.96
CA ARG A 351 -18.29 25.84 -4.64
C ARG A 351 -17.30 26.35 -3.61
N TYR A 352 -16.05 26.61 -3.99
CA TYR A 352 -15.10 27.25 -3.08
C TYR A 352 -15.54 28.67 -2.70
N ALA A 353 -16.07 29.44 -3.66
CA ALA A 353 -16.61 30.78 -3.40
C ALA A 353 -17.84 30.73 -2.48
N LEU A 354 -18.78 29.81 -2.72
CA LEU A 354 -19.99 29.62 -1.91
C LEU A 354 -19.69 29.10 -0.50
N ALA A 355 -18.70 28.22 -0.36
CA ALA A 355 -18.34 27.65 0.94
C ALA A 355 -17.67 28.68 1.87
N ASP A 356 -17.20 29.81 1.33
CA ASP A 356 -16.54 30.91 2.06
C ASP A 356 -15.49 30.42 3.07
N VAL A 357 -14.70 29.43 2.65
CA VAL A 357 -13.67 28.81 3.49
C VAL A 357 -12.39 29.64 3.55
N GLY A 358 -12.41 30.88 3.06
CA GLY A 358 -11.27 31.80 3.07
C GLY A 358 -10.17 31.49 2.07
N ILE A 359 -10.53 30.92 0.91
CA ILE A 359 -9.66 30.82 -0.29
C ILE A 359 -10.03 31.97 -1.22
N GLU A 360 -9.05 32.73 -1.69
CA GLU A 360 -9.30 33.79 -2.67
C GLU A 360 -9.49 33.18 -4.07
N ASP A 361 -10.38 33.73 -4.88
CA ASP A 361 -10.67 33.22 -6.23
C ASP A 361 -9.43 33.17 -7.13
N ARG A 362 -8.51 34.13 -6.96
CA ARG A 362 -7.23 34.18 -7.69
C ARG A 362 -6.33 32.97 -7.42
N ASP A 363 -6.50 32.29 -6.28
CA ASP A 363 -5.71 31.14 -5.87
C ASP A 363 -6.41 29.82 -6.30
N VAL A 364 -7.58 29.90 -6.95
CA VAL A 364 -8.30 28.75 -7.51
C VAL A 364 -8.01 28.64 -9.01
N VAL A 365 -7.39 27.54 -9.44
CA VAL A 365 -6.95 27.34 -10.83
C VAL A 365 -7.70 26.18 -11.48
N GLU A 366 -8.36 26.42 -12.60
CA GLU A 366 -9.14 25.42 -13.35
C GLU A 366 -8.24 24.60 -14.30
N ILE A 367 -7.78 23.44 -13.84
CA ILE A 367 -6.87 22.56 -14.59
C ILE A 367 -7.59 21.47 -15.40
N GLY A 368 -8.88 21.24 -15.18
CA GLY A 368 -9.55 20.05 -15.72
C GLY A 368 -9.23 18.80 -14.92
N ARG A 369 -9.46 17.64 -15.55
CA ARG A 369 -9.08 16.34 -14.99
C ARG A 369 -8.21 15.57 -15.98
N PRO A 370 -6.88 15.67 -15.90
CA PRO A 370 -5.98 14.97 -16.83
C PRO A 370 -6.11 13.45 -16.76
N GLN A 371 -6.60 12.90 -15.63
CA GLN A 371 -6.84 11.46 -15.45
C GLN A 371 -7.91 10.89 -16.39
N LEU A 372 -8.76 11.74 -16.95
CA LEU A 372 -9.89 11.34 -17.78
C LEU A 372 -9.51 11.12 -19.25
N ALA A 373 -8.25 11.37 -19.63
CA ALA A 373 -7.77 11.19 -20.99
C ALA A 373 -8.06 9.79 -21.61
N PRO A 374 -8.04 8.67 -20.86
CA PRO A 374 -8.37 7.35 -21.40
C PRO A 374 -9.86 7.11 -21.69
N ILE A 375 -10.76 8.01 -21.30
CA ILE A 375 -12.20 7.83 -21.50
C ILE A 375 -12.57 8.16 -22.95
N ALA A 376 -13.21 7.20 -23.62
CA ALA A 376 -13.66 7.36 -24.99
C ALA A 376 -14.91 8.25 -25.07
N PRO A 377 -14.96 9.21 -26.00
CA PRO A 377 -16.14 10.06 -26.21
C PRO A 377 -17.34 9.24 -26.72
N TYR A 378 -18.54 9.79 -26.58
CA TYR A 378 -19.77 9.20 -27.10
C TYR A 378 -19.68 9.00 -28.62
N ALA A 379 -19.87 7.75 -29.05
CA ALA A 379 -19.77 7.34 -30.45
C ALA A 379 -21.13 7.11 -31.13
N GLY A 380 -22.24 7.45 -30.47
CA GLY A 380 -23.60 7.17 -30.94
C GLY A 380 -24.29 6.02 -30.20
N PRO A 381 -25.43 5.53 -30.70
CA PRO A 381 -26.20 4.45 -30.06
C PRO A 381 -25.42 3.13 -30.06
N PRO A 382 -25.83 2.14 -29.25
CA PRO A 382 -25.16 0.83 -29.18
C PRO A 382 -24.98 0.20 -30.57
N ALA A 383 -23.73 -0.14 -30.92
CA ALA A 383 -23.40 -0.67 -32.25
C ALA A 383 -23.79 -2.16 -32.43
N GLY A 384 -24.04 -2.87 -31.33
CA GLY A 384 -24.37 -4.30 -31.31
C GLY A 384 -25.81 -4.59 -30.88
N PRO A 385 -26.17 -5.88 -30.72
CA PRO A 385 -27.52 -6.28 -30.33
C PRO A 385 -27.86 -6.00 -28.86
N TYR A 386 -26.88 -5.56 -28.06
CA TYR A 386 -27.03 -5.30 -26.64
C TYR A 386 -26.69 -3.85 -26.31
N THR A 387 -27.51 -3.25 -25.44
CA THR A 387 -27.20 -2.00 -24.73
C THR A 387 -26.43 -2.36 -23.46
N THR A 388 -25.17 -1.93 -23.37
CA THR A 388 -24.33 -2.20 -22.20
C THR A 388 -24.54 -1.13 -21.14
N VAL A 389 -25.09 -1.53 -20.00
CA VAL A 389 -25.36 -0.67 -18.86
C VAL A 389 -24.34 -0.95 -17.77
N LEU A 390 -23.60 0.07 -17.35
CA LEU A 390 -22.77 0.01 -16.15
C LEU A 390 -23.58 0.50 -14.95
N TYR A 391 -23.83 -0.38 -13.98
CA TYR A 391 -24.34 0.00 -12.67
C TYR A 391 -23.18 0.05 -11.67
N ALA A 392 -22.82 1.26 -11.23
CA ALA A 392 -21.69 1.52 -10.34
C ALA A 392 -22.15 2.31 -9.09
N PRO A 393 -22.78 1.66 -8.10
CA PRO A 393 -23.21 2.32 -6.88
C PRO A 393 -22.01 2.65 -5.98
N THR A 394 -22.06 3.78 -5.27
CA THR A 394 -21.11 4.06 -4.20
C THR A 394 -21.42 3.28 -2.93
N TRP A 395 -20.56 3.43 -1.93
CA TRP A 395 -20.70 2.84 -0.60
C TRP A 395 -21.33 3.86 0.36
N GLU A 396 -21.69 3.39 1.54
CA GLU A 396 -22.57 4.07 2.50
C GLU A 396 -21.99 5.35 3.11
N GLY A 397 -20.68 5.59 2.93
CA GLY A 397 -19.98 6.69 3.56
C GLY A 397 -19.86 6.53 5.08
N TRP A 398 -19.34 7.56 5.74
CA TRP A 398 -19.16 7.57 7.20
C TRP A 398 -20.23 8.40 7.94
N ASP A 399 -21.02 9.20 7.24
CA ASP A 399 -21.95 10.19 7.80
C ASP A 399 -23.39 9.67 7.99
N GLY A 400 -23.68 8.44 7.56
CA GLY A 400 -25.00 7.82 7.66
C GLY A 400 -26.05 8.37 6.67
N ASN A 401 -25.65 9.17 5.67
CA ASN A 401 -26.59 9.72 4.69
C ASN A 401 -27.10 8.61 3.73
N PRO A 402 -28.41 8.34 3.66
CA PRO A 402 -28.96 7.33 2.75
C PRO A 402 -28.77 7.66 1.27
N GLY A 403 -28.48 8.92 0.93
CA GLY A 403 -28.13 9.37 -0.42
C GLY A 403 -26.72 8.97 -0.87
N ASN A 404 -25.88 8.42 0.04
CA ASN A 404 -24.53 7.99 -0.31
C ASN A 404 -24.48 6.71 -1.12
N THR A 405 -25.54 5.91 -1.16
CA THR A 405 -25.52 4.69 -1.98
C THR A 405 -26.91 4.36 -2.49
N SER A 406 -27.01 4.02 -3.77
CA SER A 406 -28.26 3.53 -4.34
C SER A 406 -28.58 2.08 -3.98
N ILE A 407 -27.59 1.32 -3.49
CA ILE A 407 -27.69 -0.14 -3.43
C ILE A 407 -28.75 -0.64 -2.45
N VAL A 408 -28.92 0.05 -1.32
CA VAL A 408 -29.80 -0.39 -0.24
C VAL A 408 -31.26 -0.21 -0.60
N LEU A 409 -31.61 0.94 -1.21
CA LEU A 409 -32.99 1.33 -1.46
C LEU A 409 -33.45 1.05 -2.90
N ALA A 410 -32.55 1.17 -3.89
CA ALA A 410 -32.89 1.09 -5.30
C ALA A 410 -32.21 -0.07 -6.04
N GLY A 411 -31.08 -0.59 -5.53
CA GLY A 411 -30.18 -1.46 -6.28
C GLY A 411 -30.84 -2.72 -6.83
N GLU A 412 -31.61 -3.45 -6.03
CA GLU A 412 -32.32 -4.65 -6.51
C GLU A 412 -33.37 -4.34 -7.56
N ASN A 413 -34.12 -3.24 -7.40
CA ASN A 413 -35.19 -2.88 -8.33
C ASN A 413 -34.62 -2.44 -9.67
N ILE A 414 -33.55 -1.63 -9.65
CA ILE A 414 -32.82 -1.22 -10.86
C ILE A 414 -32.32 -2.47 -11.59
N VAL A 415 -31.65 -3.39 -10.90
CA VAL A 415 -31.10 -4.60 -11.50
C VAL A 415 -32.21 -5.48 -12.06
N ARG A 416 -33.31 -5.70 -11.33
CA ARG A 416 -34.47 -6.46 -11.85
C ARG A 416 -35.07 -5.79 -13.09
N ALA A 417 -35.20 -4.47 -13.11
CA ALA A 417 -35.72 -3.75 -14.27
C ALA A 417 -34.82 -3.90 -15.50
N LEU A 418 -33.50 -3.79 -15.33
CA LEU A 418 -32.52 -3.99 -16.39
C LEU A 418 -32.52 -5.43 -16.92
N LEU A 419 -32.60 -6.43 -16.03
CA LEU A 419 -32.57 -7.85 -16.39
C LEU A 419 -33.84 -8.34 -17.10
N ARG A 420 -34.96 -7.60 -17.00
CA ARG A 420 -36.20 -7.90 -17.76
C ARG A 420 -36.07 -7.65 -19.25
N ASP A 421 -35.15 -6.76 -19.65
CA ASP A 421 -34.90 -6.47 -21.06
C ASP A 421 -33.82 -7.43 -21.61
N PRO A 422 -34.17 -8.33 -22.54
CA PRO A 422 -33.21 -9.30 -23.08
C PRO A 422 -32.09 -8.65 -23.92
N ALA A 423 -32.29 -7.41 -24.39
CA ALA A 423 -31.31 -6.64 -25.13
C ALA A 423 -30.40 -5.78 -24.23
N VAL A 424 -30.44 -5.94 -22.91
CA VAL A 424 -29.48 -5.29 -21.99
C VAL A 424 -28.31 -6.22 -21.68
N ARG A 425 -27.08 -5.72 -21.66
CA ARG A 425 -25.93 -6.33 -20.99
C ARG A 425 -25.62 -5.49 -19.75
N LEU A 426 -25.47 -6.12 -18.59
CA LEU A 426 -25.28 -5.39 -17.31
C LEU A 426 -23.86 -5.62 -16.83
N LEU A 427 -23.10 -4.54 -16.63
CA LEU A 427 -21.84 -4.52 -15.91
C LEU A 427 -22.12 -3.96 -14.52
N TYR A 428 -22.02 -4.79 -13.48
CA TYR A 428 -22.21 -4.37 -12.10
C TYR A 428 -20.85 -4.24 -11.41
N LYS A 429 -20.48 -3.02 -11.01
CA LYS A 429 -19.21 -2.72 -10.35
C LYS A 429 -19.46 -1.99 -9.03
N PRO A 430 -19.71 -2.72 -7.91
CA PRO A 430 -19.89 -2.10 -6.61
C PRO A 430 -18.59 -1.45 -6.12
N HIS A 431 -18.73 -0.44 -5.26
CA HIS A 431 -17.59 0.13 -4.58
C HIS A 431 -16.88 -0.91 -3.68
N PRO A 432 -15.53 -0.95 -3.60
CA PRO A 432 -14.81 -1.95 -2.80
C PRO A 432 -15.10 -1.92 -1.28
N MET A 433 -15.62 -0.79 -0.80
CA MET A 433 -16.01 -0.59 0.61
C MET A 433 -17.51 -0.81 0.88
N THR A 434 -18.30 -1.23 -0.11
CA THR A 434 -19.73 -1.51 0.10
C THR A 434 -19.91 -2.52 1.21
N GLY A 435 -20.71 -2.19 2.22
CA GLY A 435 -20.97 -3.05 3.37
C GLY A 435 -19.93 -2.96 4.49
N SER A 436 -18.94 -2.06 4.37
CA SER A 436 -17.93 -1.85 5.41
C SER A 436 -18.45 -1.11 6.64
N VAL A 437 -19.56 -0.36 6.48
CA VAL A 437 -20.18 0.43 7.55
C VAL A 437 -21.60 -0.05 7.82
N ASP A 438 -22.42 -0.30 6.80
CA ASP A 438 -23.79 -0.80 6.95
C ASP A 438 -23.95 -2.21 6.39
N LEU A 439 -24.20 -3.17 7.28
CA LEU A 439 -24.43 -4.57 6.90
C LEU A 439 -25.62 -4.76 5.94
N ARG A 440 -26.58 -3.82 5.91
CA ARG A 440 -27.68 -3.84 4.93
C ARG A 440 -27.17 -3.65 3.50
N ALA A 441 -26.14 -2.82 3.30
CA ALA A 441 -25.52 -2.65 1.98
C ALA A 441 -24.77 -3.91 1.54
N ALA A 442 -24.06 -4.57 2.46
CA ALA A 442 -23.44 -5.87 2.19
C ALA A 442 -24.48 -6.92 1.76
N ALA A 443 -25.62 -6.96 2.46
CA ALA A 443 -26.71 -7.88 2.15
C ALA A 443 -27.38 -7.55 0.80
N ALA A 444 -27.57 -6.27 0.48
CA ALA A 444 -28.12 -5.83 -0.81
C ALA A 444 -27.18 -6.16 -1.98
N ASP A 445 -25.88 -5.93 -1.81
CA ASP A 445 -24.84 -6.32 -2.78
C ASP A 445 -24.88 -7.81 -3.08
N ALA A 446 -24.90 -8.65 -2.04
CA ALA A 446 -25.01 -10.09 -2.22
C ALA A 446 -26.27 -10.51 -2.99
N ARG A 447 -27.41 -9.85 -2.75
CA ARG A 447 -28.66 -10.12 -3.48
C ARG A 447 -28.59 -9.66 -4.94
N VAL A 448 -28.03 -8.49 -5.21
CA VAL A 448 -27.79 -8.01 -6.59
C VAL A 448 -26.90 -8.98 -7.36
N GLN A 449 -25.77 -9.43 -6.78
CA GLN A 449 -24.90 -10.40 -7.42
C GLN A 449 -25.63 -11.73 -7.70
N ALA A 450 -26.48 -12.19 -6.76
CA ALA A 450 -27.28 -13.39 -6.95
C ALA A 450 -28.27 -13.27 -8.12
N LEU A 451 -28.97 -12.13 -8.25
CA LEU A 451 -29.87 -11.84 -9.37
C LEU A 451 -29.14 -11.88 -10.72
N ILE A 452 -27.95 -11.30 -10.79
CA ILE A 452 -27.14 -11.28 -12.01
C ILE A 452 -26.68 -12.69 -12.39
N HIS A 453 -26.17 -13.46 -11.42
CA HIS A 453 -25.78 -14.84 -11.66
C HIS A 453 -26.96 -15.73 -12.07
N GLU A 454 -28.15 -15.46 -11.53
CA GLU A 454 -29.38 -16.14 -11.95
C GLU A 454 -29.77 -15.82 -13.38
N ALA A 455 -29.76 -14.55 -13.78
CA ALA A 455 -30.05 -14.16 -15.15
C ALA A 455 -29.05 -14.77 -16.16
N ASN A 456 -27.76 -14.86 -15.79
CA ASN A 456 -26.76 -15.50 -16.64
C ASN A 456 -27.02 -16.99 -16.88
N ARG A 457 -27.68 -17.72 -15.94
CA ARG A 457 -28.05 -19.13 -16.17
C ARG A 457 -29.06 -19.29 -17.30
N ALA A 458 -29.90 -18.28 -17.54
CA ALA A 458 -30.89 -18.27 -18.61
C ALA A 458 -30.34 -17.77 -19.95
N ARG A 459 -29.17 -17.12 -19.97
CA ARG A 459 -28.57 -16.60 -21.21
C ARG A 459 -27.93 -17.71 -22.03
N THR A 460 -28.28 -17.73 -23.31
CA THR A 460 -27.68 -18.60 -24.31
C THR A 460 -27.00 -17.71 -25.36
N GLY A 461 -25.85 -18.13 -25.86
CA GLY A 461 -25.09 -17.34 -26.82
C GLY A 461 -23.73 -17.94 -27.13
N PRO A 462 -23.06 -17.47 -28.20
CA PRO A 462 -21.72 -17.91 -28.54
C PRO A 462 -20.76 -17.57 -27.40
N ARG A 463 -20.00 -18.57 -26.98
CA ARG A 463 -18.93 -18.39 -25.99
C ARG A 463 -17.60 -18.22 -26.70
N PRO A 464 -16.70 -17.36 -26.18
CA PRO A 464 -15.36 -17.24 -26.71
C PRO A 464 -14.63 -18.60 -26.70
N GLY A 465 -13.84 -18.85 -27.74
CA GLY A 465 -13.09 -20.10 -27.85
C GLY A 465 -12.00 -20.23 -26.77
N PRO A 466 -11.39 -21.42 -26.60
CA PRO A 466 -10.40 -21.67 -25.55
C PRO A 466 -9.21 -20.70 -25.57
N GLN A 467 -8.80 -20.24 -26.75
CA GLN A 467 -7.71 -19.25 -26.90
C GLN A 467 -8.09 -17.90 -26.31
N ALA A 468 -9.28 -17.38 -26.63
CA ALA A 468 -9.78 -16.11 -26.09
C ALA A 468 -9.99 -16.19 -24.57
N ALA A 469 -10.42 -17.34 -24.05
CA ALA A 469 -10.56 -17.57 -22.62
C ALA A 469 -9.22 -17.61 -21.86
N ALA A 470 -8.14 -18.04 -22.51
CA ALA A 470 -6.80 -18.13 -21.90
C ALA A 470 -5.98 -16.83 -22.02
N GLU A 471 -6.27 -15.98 -23.00
CA GLU A 471 -5.50 -14.76 -23.29
C GLU A 471 -5.44 -13.76 -22.13
N PRO A 472 -6.50 -13.47 -21.35
CA PRO A 472 -6.41 -12.58 -20.20
C PRO A 472 -5.39 -13.03 -19.17
N ALA A 473 -5.28 -14.34 -18.91
CA ALA A 473 -4.31 -14.87 -17.97
C ALA A 473 -2.87 -14.71 -18.48
N ARG A 474 -2.65 -14.90 -19.79
CA ARG A 474 -1.36 -14.65 -20.44
C ARG A 474 -0.97 -13.17 -20.36
N ARG A 475 -1.88 -12.26 -20.70
CA ARG A 475 -1.65 -10.81 -20.62
C ARG A 475 -1.45 -10.33 -19.18
N ALA A 476 -2.14 -10.94 -18.21
CA ALA A 476 -1.92 -10.66 -16.80
C ALA A 476 -0.51 -11.06 -16.36
N ALA A 477 0.02 -12.18 -16.85
CA ALA A 477 1.38 -12.60 -16.56
C ALA A 477 2.43 -11.65 -17.18
N GLU A 478 2.20 -11.18 -18.41
CA GLU A 478 3.01 -10.18 -19.10
C GLU A 478 3.02 -8.85 -18.34
N LEU A 479 1.85 -8.30 -18.02
CA LEU A 479 1.71 -7.08 -17.23
C LEU A 479 2.37 -7.21 -15.85
N LYS A 480 2.22 -8.36 -15.19
CA LYS A 480 2.84 -8.64 -13.89
C LYS A 480 4.38 -8.64 -14.00
N ALA A 481 4.93 -9.20 -15.07
CA ALA A 481 6.38 -9.22 -15.30
C ALA A 481 6.95 -7.80 -15.49
N LEU A 482 6.22 -6.90 -16.15
CA LEU A 482 6.63 -5.51 -16.34
C LEU A 482 6.49 -4.64 -15.07
N THR A 483 5.47 -4.91 -14.26
CA THR A 483 5.11 -4.07 -13.11
C THR A 483 5.72 -4.53 -11.79
N THR A 484 6.08 -5.81 -11.65
CA THR A 484 6.57 -6.39 -10.39
C THR A 484 8.08 -6.52 -10.39
N ALA A 485 8.74 -5.91 -9.40
CA ALA A 485 10.13 -6.23 -9.12
C ALA A 485 10.21 -7.56 -8.34
N SER A 486 11.07 -8.48 -8.78
CA SER A 486 11.26 -9.76 -8.11
C SER A 486 12.28 -9.63 -6.97
N PHE A 487 11.85 -9.90 -5.75
CA PHE A 487 12.71 -9.98 -4.56
C PHE A 487 12.15 -11.04 -3.61
N ARG A 488 12.96 -11.47 -2.63
CA ARG A 488 12.52 -12.47 -1.65
C ARG A 488 11.37 -11.94 -0.80
N ASP A 489 10.45 -12.81 -0.39
CA ASP A 489 9.34 -12.47 0.51
C ASP A 489 9.79 -11.79 1.82
N ASP A 490 11.01 -12.10 2.27
CA ASP A 490 11.60 -11.58 3.50
C ASP A 490 12.65 -10.49 3.29
N ALA A 491 12.77 -9.96 2.06
CA ALA A 491 13.62 -8.82 1.73
C ALA A 491 13.22 -7.60 2.57
N ASP A 492 14.23 -6.91 3.12
CA ASP A 492 14.03 -5.65 3.84
C ASP A 492 13.99 -4.45 2.88
N ASP A 493 13.67 -3.27 3.41
CA ASP A 493 13.52 -2.06 2.61
C ASP A 493 14.81 -1.70 1.83
N ALA A 494 15.98 -1.95 2.42
CA ALA A 494 17.26 -1.68 1.75
C ALA A 494 17.49 -2.62 0.56
N GLU A 495 17.20 -3.92 0.70
CA GLU A 495 17.26 -4.86 -0.43
C GLU A 495 16.24 -4.52 -1.52
N ARG A 496 15.03 -4.09 -1.15
CA ARG A 496 14.03 -3.63 -2.13
C ARG A 496 14.49 -2.37 -2.87
N MET A 497 15.06 -1.40 -2.16
CA MET A 497 15.65 -0.19 -2.74
C MET A 497 16.78 -0.53 -3.74
N LEU A 498 17.60 -1.54 -3.45
CA LEU A 498 18.63 -2.03 -4.37
C LEU A 498 18.03 -2.65 -5.65
N VAL A 499 17.00 -3.49 -5.50
CA VAL A 499 16.38 -4.20 -6.63
C VAL A 499 15.52 -3.25 -7.47
N GLN A 500 14.89 -2.26 -6.85
CA GLN A 500 14.01 -1.29 -7.50
C GLN A 500 14.77 -0.03 -7.92
N SER A 501 15.89 -0.23 -8.63
CA SER A 501 16.75 0.82 -9.21
C SER A 501 16.05 1.58 -10.35
N THR A 502 16.77 2.48 -11.03
CA THR A 502 16.30 3.21 -12.21
C THR A 502 15.67 2.24 -13.22
N PRO A 503 14.42 2.44 -13.64
CA PRO A 503 13.77 1.60 -14.62
C PRO A 503 14.41 1.77 -16.00
N GLU A 504 14.33 0.72 -16.81
CA GLU A 504 14.69 0.80 -18.23
C GLU A 504 13.84 1.87 -18.95
N PRO A 505 14.43 2.70 -19.82
CA PRO A 505 13.68 3.67 -20.62
C PRO A 505 12.52 3.01 -21.39
N GLY A 506 11.35 3.66 -21.41
CA GLY A 506 10.15 3.15 -22.12
C GLY A 506 9.35 2.09 -21.36
N ARG A 507 9.70 1.80 -20.10
CA ARG A 507 8.95 0.84 -19.27
C ARG A 507 7.51 1.31 -19.00
N ALA A 508 7.28 2.58 -18.67
CA ALA A 508 5.93 3.11 -18.42
C ALA A 508 5.02 2.95 -19.65
N GLU A 509 5.52 3.26 -20.84
CA GLU A 509 4.80 3.05 -22.11
C GLU A 509 4.48 1.57 -22.33
N SER A 510 5.44 0.68 -22.06
CA SER A 510 5.25 -0.77 -22.15
C SER A 510 4.18 -1.27 -21.15
N VAL A 511 4.14 -0.72 -19.94
CA VAL A 511 3.12 -1.03 -18.92
C VAL A 511 1.75 -0.54 -19.37
N ALA A 512 1.66 0.67 -19.91
CA ALA A 512 0.40 1.22 -20.44
C ALA A 512 -0.13 0.37 -21.60
N ALA A 513 0.73 0.01 -22.56
CA ALA A 513 0.38 -0.86 -23.68
C ALA A 513 -0.05 -2.26 -23.22
N ALA A 514 0.68 -2.87 -22.27
CA ALA A 514 0.32 -4.16 -21.71
C ALA A 514 -1.00 -4.12 -20.91
N THR A 515 -1.30 -3.00 -20.23
CA THR A 515 -2.58 -2.77 -19.55
C THR A 515 -3.71 -2.70 -20.56
N ALA A 516 -3.58 -1.90 -21.62
CA ALA A 516 -4.58 -1.81 -22.69
C ALA A 516 -4.80 -3.16 -23.38
N ALA A 517 -3.72 -3.91 -23.67
CA ALA A 517 -3.80 -5.24 -24.25
C ALA A 517 -4.50 -6.25 -23.32
N TRP A 518 -4.24 -6.18 -22.01
CA TRP A 518 -4.93 -6.99 -21.02
C TRP A 518 -6.42 -6.66 -20.94
N GLU A 519 -6.78 -5.38 -20.94
CA GLU A 519 -8.18 -4.94 -20.91
C GLU A 519 -8.95 -5.40 -22.16
N ALA A 520 -8.36 -5.22 -23.35
CA ALA A 520 -8.94 -5.71 -24.59
C ALA A 520 -9.14 -7.24 -24.58
N ALA A 521 -8.13 -7.98 -24.11
CA ALA A 521 -8.23 -9.43 -23.96
C ALA A 521 -9.31 -9.83 -22.94
N HIS A 522 -9.40 -9.11 -21.81
CA HIS A 522 -10.41 -9.35 -20.79
C HIS A 522 -11.81 -9.21 -21.37
N TRP A 523 -12.13 -8.10 -22.03
CA TRP A 523 -13.46 -7.88 -22.61
C TRP A 523 -13.78 -8.88 -23.74
N ALA A 524 -12.81 -9.22 -24.58
CA ALA A 524 -12.97 -10.24 -25.64
C ALA A 524 -13.15 -11.67 -25.10
N SER A 525 -12.68 -11.95 -23.88
CA SER A 525 -12.82 -13.28 -23.25
C SER A 525 -14.21 -13.55 -22.67
N LEU A 526 -15.05 -12.50 -22.56
CA LEU A 526 -16.39 -12.59 -21.98
C LEU A 526 -17.44 -12.79 -23.09
N PRO A 527 -18.46 -13.65 -22.89
CA PRO A 527 -19.54 -13.74 -23.85
C PRO A 527 -20.27 -12.38 -23.99
N PRO A 528 -20.56 -11.90 -25.22
CA PRO A 528 -21.15 -10.58 -25.44
C PRO A 528 -22.52 -10.39 -24.76
N ALA A 529 -23.28 -11.47 -24.62
CA ALA A 529 -24.56 -11.47 -23.92
C ALA A 529 -24.40 -11.56 -22.39
N GLU A 530 -23.25 -11.93 -21.83
CA GLU A 530 -23.21 -12.23 -20.39
C GLU A 530 -23.10 -10.97 -19.53
N HIS A 531 -23.95 -10.87 -18.50
CA HIS A 531 -23.84 -9.85 -17.47
C HIS A 531 -22.60 -10.09 -16.61
N GLN A 532 -21.94 -9.02 -16.14
CA GLN A 532 -20.68 -9.11 -15.41
C GLN A 532 -20.81 -8.55 -13.99
N VAL A 533 -20.24 -9.27 -13.01
CA VAL A 533 -20.05 -8.81 -11.64
C VAL A 533 -18.56 -8.52 -11.44
N ILE A 534 -18.20 -7.25 -11.30
CA ILE A 534 -16.81 -6.78 -11.29
C ILE A 534 -16.43 -6.30 -9.89
N THR A 535 -16.03 -7.22 -9.02
CA THR A 535 -15.59 -6.92 -7.64
C THR A 535 -14.07 -6.80 -7.51
N ALA A 536 -13.33 -7.28 -8.51
CA ALA A 536 -11.88 -7.15 -8.56
C ALA A 536 -11.44 -5.70 -8.88
N SER A 537 -10.20 -5.38 -8.52
CA SER A 537 -9.59 -4.08 -8.84
C SER A 537 -9.42 -3.84 -10.33
N GLN A 538 -9.35 -4.91 -11.13
CA GLN A 538 -9.27 -4.88 -12.59
C GLN A 538 -10.45 -5.67 -13.19
N PRO A 539 -11.05 -5.24 -14.32
CA PRO A 539 -10.73 -4.02 -15.06
C PRO A 539 -11.02 -2.75 -14.26
N ALA A 540 -10.27 -1.69 -14.58
CA ALA A 540 -10.42 -0.40 -13.94
C ALA A 540 -11.79 0.22 -14.29
N LEU A 541 -12.22 1.20 -13.50
CA LEU A 541 -13.50 1.87 -13.70
C LEU A 541 -13.61 2.52 -15.10
N TYR A 542 -12.54 3.17 -15.57
CA TYR A 542 -12.53 3.83 -16.88
C TYR A 542 -12.61 2.84 -18.06
N SER A 543 -12.04 1.64 -17.90
CA SER A 543 -12.25 0.55 -18.86
C SER A 543 -13.72 0.14 -18.94
N CYS A 544 -14.41 0.07 -17.78
CA CYS A 544 -15.85 -0.19 -17.75
C CYS A 544 -16.67 0.96 -18.37
N PHE A 545 -16.21 2.22 -18.26
CA PHE A 545 -16.85 3.35 -18.93
C PHE A 545 -16.76 3.25 -20.44
N ASN A 546 -15.63 2.78 -20.95
CA ASN A 546 -15.41 2.64 -22.38
C ASN A 546 -16.30 1.54 -22.99
N GLU A 547 -16.55 0.46 -22.25
CA GLU A 547 -17.48 -0.61 -22.64
C GLU A 547 -18.97 -0.26 -22.49
N ALA A 548 -19.32 0.71 -21.63
CA ALA A 548 -20.70 1.04 -21.34
C ALA A 548 -21.29 2.05 -22.34
N ASP A 549 -22.56 1.87 -22.69
CA ASP A 549 -23.38 2.84 -23.42
C ASP A 549 -24.11 3.78 -22.44
N LEU A 550 -24.43 3.27 -21.25
CA LEU A 550 -25.20 3.95 -20.20
C LEU A 550 -24.57 3.71 -18.82
N LEU A 551 -24.41 4.77 -18.03
CA LEU A 551 -24.09 4.67 -16.60
C LEU A 551 -25.35 4.83 -15.74
N ILE A 552 -25.52 3.97 -14.74
CA ILE A 552 -26.41 4.20 -13.61
C ILE A 552 -25.55 4.26 -12.35
N SER A 553 -25.69 5.32 -11.57
CA SER A 553 -24.96 5.53 -10.33
C SER A 553 -25.81 6.35 -9.34
N ASP A 554 -25.18 6.82 -8.28
CA ASP A 554 -25.70 7.73 -7.26
C ASP A 554 -24.90 9.05 -7.29
N VAL A 555 -25.10 9.93 -6.31
CA VAL A 555 -24.41 11.24 -6.25
C VAL A 555 -22.92 11.02 -5.91
N SER A 556 -22.10 10.98 -6.95
CA SER A 556 -20.71 10.52 -6.87
C SER A 556 -19.81 11.20 -7.90
N SER A 557 -18.50 11.26 -7.60
CA SER A 557 -17.49 11.65 -8.60
C SER A 557 -17.47 10.73 -9.81
N VAL A 558 -17.93 9.48 -9.69
CA VAL A 558 -18.07 8.53 -10.81
C VAL A 558 -18.90 9.13 -11.94
N VAL A 559 -19.96 9.88 -11.61
CA VAL A 559 -20.81 10.57 -12.59
C VAL A 559 -20.04 11.69 -13.28
N THR A 560 -19.32 12.50 -12.51
CA THR A 560 -18.47 13.58 -13.04
C THR A 560 -17.42 13.04 -14.02
N ASP A 561 -16.77 11.91 -13.69
CA ASP A 561 -15.78 11.26 -14.54
C ASP A 561 -16.40 10.73 -15.83
N TYR A 562 -17.56 10.05 -15.72
CA TYR A 562 -18.27 9.49 -16.87
C TYR A 562 -18.78 10.56 -17.84
N LEU A 563 -19.12 11.74 -17.32
CA LEU A 563 -19.55 12.88 -18.13
C LEU A 563 -18.48 13.37 -19.12
N ALA A 564 -17.19 13.05 -18.90
CA ALA A 564 -16.15 13.31 -19.90
C ALA A 564 -16.47 12.67 -21.26
N ALA A 565 -17.14 11.50 -21.25
CA ALA A 565 -17.58 10.80 -22.44
C ALA A 565 -18.84 11.41 -23.07
N GLU A 566 -19.62 12.23 -22.35
CA GLU A 566 -20.94 12.76 -22.75
C GLU A 566 -22.01 11.68 -23.04
N LYS A 567 -21.71 10.42 -22.73
CA LYS A 567 -22.64 9.29 -22.80
C LYS A 567 -23.85 9.51 -21.86
N PRO A 568 -25.04 8.99 -22.20
CA PRO A 568 -26.19 9.04 -21.31
C PRO A 568 -25.89 8.43 -19.93
N TYR A 569 -26.45 9.02 -18.88
CA TYR A 569 -26.33 8.51 -17.52
C TYR A 569 -27.57 8.81 -16.68
N ALA A 570 -27.73 8.04 -15.61
CA ALA A 570 -28.80 8.21 -14.64
C ALA A 570 -28.27 8.19 -13.21
N VAL A 571 -28.96 8.95 -12.36
CA VAL A 571 -28.68 9.05 -10.92
C VAL A 571 -29.89 8.56 -10.16
N ALA A 572 -29.68 7.60 -9.27
CA ALA A 572 -30.72 7.13 -8.37
C ALA A 572 -30.94 8.16 -7.25
N ASN A 573 -32.17 8.68 -7.15
CA ASN A 573 -32.60 9.50 -6.02
C ASN A 573 -33.13 8.57 -4.92
N THR A 574 -32.26 8.27 -3.94
CA THR A 574 -32.62 7.49 -2.76
C THR A 574 -33.02 8.35 -1.55
N GLY A 575 -33.03 9.67 -1.72
CA GLY A 575 -33.53 10.60 -0.72
C GLY A 575 -35.04 10.85 -0.88
N GLU A 576 -35.58 11.62 0.06
CA GLU A 576 -36.98 12.08 0.03
C GLU A 576 -37.16 13.38 -0.78
N LEU A 577 -36.11 13.83 -1.48
CA LEU A 577 -36.14 15.06 -2.27
C LEU A 577 -37.01 14.91 -3.51
N SER A 578 -37.77 15.95 -3.84
CA SER A 578 -38.43 16.04 -5.15
C SER A 578 -37.39 16.06 -6.27
N GLN A 579 -37.78 15.72 -7.51
CA GLN A 579 -36.84 15.77 -8.63
C GLN A 579 -36.24 17.17 -8.86
N GLU A 580 -37.02 18.22 -8.61
CA GLU A 580 -36.58 19.62 -8.73
C GLU A 580 -35.54 19.94 -7.65
N GLN A 581 -35.85 19.67 -6.38
CA GLN A 581 -34.92 19.85 -5.27
C GLN A 581 -33.64 19.03 -5.44
N PHE A 582 -33.75 17.82 -5.98
CA PHE A 582 -32.60 16.95 -6.23
C PHE A 582 -31.66 17.54 -7.30
N ARG A 583 -32.22 18.17 -8.35
CA ARG A 583 -31.43 18.88 -9.38
C ARG A 583 -30.78 20.15 -8.86
N GLU A 584 -31.46 20.89 -7.99
CA GLU A 584 -30.92 22.09 -7.35
C GLU A 584 -29.78 21.74 -6.39
N ALA A 585 -29.94 20.68 -5.59
CA ALA A 585 -28.95 20.28 -4.59
C ALA A 585 -27.68 19.68 -5.21
N PHE A 586 -27.78 19.03 -6.37
CA PHE A 586 -26.68 18.26 -6.97
C PHE A 586 -26.46 18.65 -8.44
N PRO A 587 -25.46 19.51 -8.74
CA PRO A 587 -25.15 19.92 -10.11
C PRO A 587 -24.99 18.78 -11.11
N THR A 588 -24.42 17.64 -10.70
CA THR A 588 -24.26 16.44 -11.55
C THR A 588 -25.59 15.83 -11.99
N VAL A 589 -26.70 16.13 -11.33
CA VAL A 589 -28.03 15.57 -11.65
C VAL A 589 -28.76 16.39 -12.72
N ARG A 590 -28.36 17.64 -12.97
CA ARG A 590 -29.05 18.55 -13.91
C ARG A 590 -29.20 17.98 -15.34
N ALA A 591 -28.24 17.16 -15.77
CA ALA A 591 -28.24 16.50 -17.08
C ALA A 591 -28.45 14.98 -17.00
N ALA A 592 -28.93 14.48 -15.85
CA ALA A 592 -29.18 13.06 -15.60
C ALA A 592 -30.67 12.70 -15.77
N THR A 593 -30.91 11.45 -16.15
CA THR A 593 -32.20 10.81 -15.86
C THR A 593 -32.24 10.46 -14.38
N ILE A 594 -33.30 10.87 -13.68
CA ILE A 594 -33.47 10.57 -12.25
C ILE A 594 -34.25 9.28 -12.11
N LEU A 595 -33.68 8.31 -11.41
CA LEU A 595 -34.36 7.05 -11.10
C LEU A 595 -34.84 7.06 -9.65
N THR A 596 -36.13 6.79 -9.46
CA THR A 596 -36.74 6.53 -8.15
C THR A 596 -36.37 5.13 -7.66
N PRO A 597 -36.47 4.84 -6.34
CA PRO A 597 -36.09 3.54 -5.78
C PRO A 597 -36.85 2.33 -6.36
N ASP A 598 -38.02 2.55 -6.96
CA ASP A 598 -38.82 1.53 -7.65
C ASP A 598 -38.36 1.23 -9.09
N ALA A 599 -37.38 1.98 -9.61
CA ALA A 599 -36.81 1.85 -10.95
C ALA A 599 -37.80 2.12 -12.12
N ALA A 600 -38.89 2.86 -11.88
CA ALA A 600 -39.93 3.12 -12.88
C ALA A 600 -39.43 3.76 -14.20
N GLY A 601 -38.32 4.50 -14.16
CA GLY A 601 -37.74 5.20 -15.33
C GLY A 601 -36.79 4.39 -16.21
N VAL A 602 -36.45 3.15 -15.84
CA VAL A 602 -35.40 2.37 -16.54
C VAL A 602 -35.75 2.08 -18.00
N ALA A 603 -37.00 1.72 -18.30
CA ALA A 603 -37.41 1.39 -19.67
C ALA A 603 -37.30 2.58 -20.63
N ALA A 604 -37.77 3.76 -20.21
CA ALA A 604 -37.68 4.98 -21.00
C ALA A 604 -36.22 5.43 -21.19
N LEU A 605 -35.37 5.24 -20.18
CA LEU A 605 -33.94 5.51 -20.27
C LEU A 605 -33.23 4.61 -21.28
N LEU A 606 -33.54 3.31 -21.30
CA LEU A 606 -32.97 2.39 -22.29
C LEU A 606 -33.39 2.75 -23.71
N ASP A 607 -34.65 3.17 -23.88
CA ASP A 607 -35.17 3.59 -25.18
C ASP A 607 -34.44 4.83 -25.71
N SER A 608 -34.20 5.86 -24.88
CA SER A 608 -33.48 7.06 -25.30
C SER A 608 -32.02 6.81 -25.67
N VAL A 609 -31.37 5.80 -25.06
CA VAL A 609 -30.01 5.37 -25.40
C VAL A 609 -29.97 4.68 -26.77
N ARG A 610 -30.97 3.85 -27.08
CA ARG A 610 -31.09 3.13 -28.37
C ARG A 610 -31.55 4.04 -29.49
N HIS A 611 -32.34 5.05 -29.17
CA HIS A 611 -32.92 6.01 -30.11
C HIS A 611 -32.52 7.44 -29.71
N PRO A 612 -31.30 7.92 -30.05
CA PRO A 612 -30.77 9.19 -29.57
C PRO A 612 -31.60 10.42 -29.95
N ALA A 613 -32.47 10.33 -30.96
CA ALA A 613 -33.43 11.40 -31.28
C ALA A 613 -34.41 11.69 -30.12
N GLY A 614 -34.64 10.73 -29.21
CA GLY A 614 -35.41 10.88 -27.99
C GLY A 614 -34.60 11.36 -26.78
N ASP A 615 -33.29 11.53 -26.91
CA ASP A 615 -32.43 11.99 -25.82
C ASP A 615 -32.46 13.52 -25.69
N GLY A 616 -33.41 14.02 -24.90
CA GLY A 616 -33.54 15.44 -24.59
C GLY A 616 -32.44 16.02 -23.68
N LEU A 617 -31.50 15.20 -23.19
CA LEU A 617 -30.48 15.64 -22.24
C LEU A 617 -29.09 15.83 -22.87
N ALA A 618 -28.89 15.49 -24.14
CA ALA A 618 -27.58 15.57 -24.80
C ALA A 618 -26.94 16.98 -24.71
N ALA A 619 -27.70 18.03 -25.05
CA ALA A 619 -27.23 19.42 -24.95
C ALA A 619 -26.93 19.83 -23.49
N ALA A 620 -27.76 19.38 -22.55
CA ALA A 620 -27.54 19.62 -21.13
C ALA A 620 -26.27 18.93 -20.62
N ARG A 621 -25.96 17.71 -21.10
CA ARG A 621 -24.74 16.99 -20.76
C ARG A 621 -23.49 17.70 -21.27
N ALA A 622 -23.50 18.19 -22.51
CA ALA A 622 -22.39 18.97 -23.06
C ALA A 622 -22.14 20.27 -22.27
N GLY A 623 -23.21 21.01 -21.93
CA GLY A 623 -23.10 22.21 -21.08
C GLY A 623 -22.61 21.89 -19.67
N LEU A 624 -23.11 20.80 -19.07
CA LEU A 624 -22.69 20.37 -17.74
C LEU A 624 -21.23 19.91 -17.72
N LYS A 625 -20.75 19.24 -18.76
CA LYS A 625 -19.33 18.86 -18.91
C LYS A 625 -18.44 20.09 -18.87
N LEU A 626 -18.77 21.13 -19.65
CA LEU A 626 -18.01 22.38 -19.66
C LEU A 626 -17.97 23.03 -18.27
N HIS A 627 -19.10 22.99 -17.55
CA HIS A 627 -19.20 23.57 -16.22
C HIS A 627 -18.48 22.74 -15.13
N LEU A 628 -18.48 21.40 -15.21
CA LEU A 628 -17.82 20.54 -14.22
C LEU A 628 -16.32 20.33 -14.50
N LEU A 629 -15.93 20.18 -15.76
CA LEU A 629 -14.57 19.78 -16.19
C LEU A 629 -13.79 20.90 -16.91
N GLY A 630 -14.41 22.07 -17.06
CA GLY A 630 -13.84 23.21 -17.76
C GLY A 630 -13.80 23.04 -19.28
N ARG A 631 -13.12 23.97 -19.95
CA ARG A 631 -12.95 23.99 -21.40
C ARG A 631 -12.32 22.69 -21.92
N CYS A 632 -12.58 22.33 -23.17
CA CYS A 632 -11.96 21.17 -23.81
C CYS A 632 -10.63 21.50 -24.51
N ASP A 633 -10.42 22.77 -24.87
CA ASP A 633 -9.24 23.25 -25.57
C ASP A 633 -8.62 24.46 -24.83
N PRO A 634 -7.30 24.47 -24.53
CA PRO A 634 -6.38 23.33 -24.66
C PRO A 634 -6.79 22.18 -23.73
N PRO A 635 -6.43 20.92 -24.02
CA PRO A 635 -6.84 19.76 -23.22
C PRO A 635 -6.37 19.83 -21.76
N SER A 636 -7.00 19.07 -20.86
CA SER A 636 -6.73 19.13 -19.42
C SER A 636 -5.27 18.82 -19.04
N HIS A 637 -4.58 17.95 -19.78
CA HIS A 637 -3.15 17.70 -19.56
C HIS A 637 -2.29 18.94 -19.88
N ALA A 638 -2.62 19.69 -20.93
CA ALA A 638 -1.93 20.92 -21.28
C ALA A 638 -2.20 22.01 -20.23
N ARG A 639 -3.45 22.17 -19.77
CA ARG A 639 -3.77 23.12 -18.68
C ARG A 639 -3.09 22.77 -17.36
N PHE A 640 -3.06 21.48 -17.01
CA PHE A 640 -2.34 21.00 -15.84
C PHE A 640 -0.84 21.33 -15.91
N ASN A 641 -0.25 21.16 -17.09
CA ASN A 641 1.14 21.52 -17.34
C ASN A 641 1.38 23.04 -17.28
N GLU A 642 0.53 23.83 -17.92
CA GLU A 642 0.56 25.31 -17.86
C GLU A 642 0.47 25.81 -16.41
N ALA A 643 -0.44 25.26 -15.60
CA ALA A 643 -0.55 25.61 -14.19
C ALA A 643 0.72 25.23 -13.39
N ALA A 644 1.30 24.06 -13.66
CA ALA A 644 2.54 23.65 -13.02
C ALA A 644 3.72 24.56 -13.36
N LEU A 645 3.87 24.94 -14.64
CA LEU A 645 4.90 25.86 -15.09
C LEU A 645 4.71 27.26 -14.50
N GLY A 646 3.48 27.79 -14.52
CA GLY A 646 3.17 29.10 -13.95
C GLY A 646 3.49 29.17 -12.45
N LEU A 647 3.09 28.16 -11.67
CA LEU A 647 3.39 28.14 -10.24
C LEU A 647 4.89 27.93 -9.96
N CYS A 648 5.61 27.23 -10.85
CA CYS A 648 7.07 27.15 -10.82
C CYS A 648 7.75 28.50 -11.08
N GLU A 649 7.25 29.33 -12.00
CA GLU A 649 7.76 30.68 -12.23
C GLU A 649 7.57 31.57 -11.00
N ILE A 650 6.39 31.51 -10.36
CA ILE A 650 6.11 32.21 -9.10
C ILE A 650 7.12 31.78 -8.01
N ALA A 651 7.46 30.49 -7.93
CA ALA A 651 8.47 29.98 -7.00
C ALA A 651 9.87 30.57 -7.26
N ASP A 652 10.27 30.69 -8.53
CA ASP A 652 11.56 31.29 -8.91
C ASP A 652 11.61 32.78 -8.55
N GLU A 653 10.55 33.54 -8.86
CA GLU A 653 10.45 34.95 -8.47
C GLU A 653 10.51 35.12 -6.95
N HIS A 654 9.85 34.23 -6.21
CA HIS A 654 9.91 34.21 -4.75
C HIS A 654 11.34 33.98 -4.24
N ARG A 655 12.08 33.01 -4.81
CA ARG A 655 13.48 32.74 -4.46
C ARG A 655 14.38 33.94 -4.73
N VAL A 656 14.24 34.58 -5.88
CA VAL A 656 15.01 35.79 -6.22
C VAL A 656 14.73 36.91 -5.21
N ARG A 657 13.46 37.12 -4.84
CA ARG A 657 13.09 38.11 -3.81
C ARG A 657 13.66 37.78 -2.44
N MET A 658 13.63 36.51 -2.02
CA MET A 658 14.22 36.07 -0.75
C MET A 658 15.73 36.23 -0.73
N ALA A 659 16.43 35.82 -1.80
CA ALA A 659 17.88 35.98 -1.91
C ALA A 659 18.31 37.46 -1.84
N ARG A 660 17.55 38.37 -2.49
CA ARG A 660 17.78 39.82 -2.39
C ARG A 660 17.59 40.37 -0.98
N ARG A 661 16.67 39.81 -0.19
CA ARG A 661 16.44 40.22 1.21
C ARG A 661 17.49 39.67 2.18
N LEU A 662 18.20 38.61 1.82
CA LEU A 662 19.14 37.88 2.70
C LEU A 662 20.60 38.38 2.64
N LEU A 663 20.94 39.42 1.86
CA LEU A 663 22.28 40.03 1.81
C LEU A 663 22.25 41.53 2.20
N PRO A 664 23.17 42.05 3.04
CA PRO A 664 23.76 41.50 4.27
C PRO A 664 23.31 42.30 5.53
N GLY A 665 23.06 41.60 6.64
CA GLY A 665 22.76 42.24 7.94
C GLY A 665 22.30 41.30 9.05
N ILE A 666 22.00 40.03 8.75
CA ILE A 666 21.64 39.03 9.76
C ILE A 666 22.87 38.13 9.99
N PRO A 667 23.47 38.13 11.20
CA PRO A 667 24.58 37.23 11.52
C PRO A 667 24.15 35.77 11.31
N ALA A 668 24.97 35.00 10.59
CA ALA A 668 24.81 33.55 10.53
C ALA A 668 24.87 32.97 11.96
N GLN A 669 24.06 31.95 12.22
CA GLN A 669 24.03 31.25 13.50
C GLN A 669 25.45 30.78 13.86
N ARG A 670 25.99 31.28 14.98
CA ARG A 670 27.34 30.94 15.48
C ARG A 670 27.44 29.43 15.67
N GLY A 671 28.13 28.75 14.74
CA GLY A 671 28.35 27.32 14.80
C GLY A 671 29.44 26.78 13.86
N ALA A 672 29.95 27.59 12.92
CA ALA A 672 30.98 27.16 11.96
C ALA A 672 32.32 27.92 12.08
N SER A 673 32.44 28.89 12.99
CA SER A 673 33.69 29.65 13.19
C SER A 673 34.56 29.11 14.34
N ALA A 674 34.03 28.25 15.22
CA ALA A 674 34.78 27.75 16.38
C ALA A 674 35.82 26.67 16.04
N GLU A 675 35.75 26.02 14.86
CA GLU A 675 36.77 25.07 14.40
C GLU A 675 37.91 25.75 13.63
N ALA A 676 37.72 26.98 13.15
CA ALA A 676 38.77 27.75 12.48
C ALA A 676 39.70 28.46 13.48
N ASP A 677 39.16 28.95 14.59
CA ASP A 677 39.97 29.66 15.61
C ASP A 677 40.79 28.69 16.49
N ALA A 678 40.35 27.43 16.65
CA ALA A 678 41.12 26.41 17.38
C ALA A 678 42.34 25.88 16.59
N ALA A 679 42.36 26.02 15.26
CA ALA A 679 43.49 25.63 14.42
C ALA A 679 44.56 26.74 14.31
N GLY A 680 44.25 27.98 14.74
CA GLY A 680 45.16 29.12 14.72
C GLY A 680 45.97 29.33 16.01
N GLU A 681 45.55 28.74 17.14
CA GLU A 681 46.21 28.92 18.44
C GLU A 681 47.23 27.81 18.79
N GLU A 682 47.31 26.71 18.04
CA GLU A 682 48.35 25.66 18.25
C GLU A 682 49.69 25.96 17.54
N ALA A 683 49.83 27.11 16.86
CA ALA A 683 51.04 27.48 16.13
C ALA A 683 51.77 28.70 16.74
N LEU A 684 52.04 28.67 18.05
CA LEU A 684 53.04 29.54 18.68
C LEU A 684 53.78 28.77 19.79
N GLU A 685 54.75 27.94 19.38
CA GLU A 685 55.86 27.58 20.27
C GLU A 685 56.79 28.79 20.46
N PRO A 686 57.27 29.07 21.68
CA PRO A 686 58.22 30.15 21.91
C PRO A 686 59.63 29.74 21.45
N ALA A 687 60.28 30.62 20.70
CA ALA A 687 61.70 30.49 20.38
C ALA A 687 62.54 30.55 21.67
N PRO A 688 63.60 29.72 21.81
CA PRO A 688 64.52 29.81 22.93
C PRO A 688 65.62 30.81 22.59
N GLU A 689 65.89 31.78 23.48
CA GLU A 689 67.20 32.44 23.60
C GLU A 689 67.24 33.35 24.83
N GLY A 690 68.28 33.20 25.67
CA GLY A 690 68.71 34.18 26.68
C GLY A 690 68.78 33.66 28.09
#